data_AF-S0E507-F1
#
_entry.id   AF-S0E507-F1
#
_cell.length_a   1.000
_cell.length_b   1.000
_cell.length_c   1.000
_cell.angle_alpha   90.00
_cell.angle_beta   90.00
_cell.angle_gamma   90.00
#
_symmetry.space_group_name_H-M   'P 1'
#
loop_
_entity.id
_entity.type
_entity.pdbx_description
1 polymer ?
#
loop_
_entity_poly.entity_id
_entity_poly.type
_entity_poly.pdbx_seq_one_letter_code
_entity_poly.pdbx_strand_id
1 'polypeptide(L)'
;MNDPVKRSAFLYSNQLLKGPSTQIKASGTGLFKMLPNNVNKTSLHPTGVTPHQEHTELEQELHDKAHIDYDRVAIIPNPSVAALYEDALVYETGTAITSSGALTAYSGAKTGRSPLDKRIVEEASSKDNIWWGPVNKPMTPEVWKINRERAVDYLNTRSRIYVIDGFAGWDEKYRIRVRVICARAYHALFMRNMLIRPSREELKDFHPDYTIYNAGKFPANRYTEGMTSGTSVAINFEQKEMVILGTEYADSTMATLDVSTILLSLLWAALNVSNWINPRFRMVCRSEARLFELFRLVNFSFCPGLLHALQASAPPSIEWFLALDSFAPKNVWGVYIIVLKKRNHPSILYIGSSTAAKRGVRARFYEYDAKKKLGTYVSNALRDGYTIQHKALLAWCQIPEASNIPLYRTVVIALEAVLACYFWAMARRDHDYGFNHLCPWPLESFSYSGACSYNPLKEAIHGDIGLSADELQSLADTVREKNLAYGKKYHTQQRLEATPEFKAAQARANAKHRPKTQKIRQEAVAEKRFHCVVCNLSCSDQSHLNEHNATARHKRRVKEGGKGPHCDICNKSFKYPSDLKAHEKGATHLRNAAAHVSEFESIENDANLPKGEMKKGVFTVLFYEMPIKHNVLTLHSSANEGKNGDVTLFFGLSGTGKTTLSADPNRALIGDDEHCWSDNGVFNIEGGCYAKTIGLSAEKEPDIFGAIRYGSVLENVVFDPLTREVDYDDATLTENTRCAYPIEYISNAKIPCLSPNSPSNIILLTCDARGVLPPISKLDRNQTMFHFISGYTSKMAGTEDGVTEPQATFSSCFAQPFLALHPMKYAKMLADKIETHKANAWLLNTGWVGAGFAQGGKRCPLKYTRAILDAIHSGDLANVEYENYEVFNLQVPKTCPNVPSELLNPSKAWTAGEDSFKTEVVKLGKLFRENFTKYESEATEDVVKAGPVV
;
A
#
# COMPACT_ATOMS: atom_id res chain seq x y z
N MET A 1 -16.08 -37.24 7.81
CA MET A 1 -17.54 -37.12 8.02
C MET A 1 -18.21 -37.10 6.66
N ASN A 2 -19.35 -37.78 6.52
CA ASN A 2 -20.02 -38.00 5.25
C ASN A 2 -20.47 -36.67 4.62
N ASP A 3 -19.90 -36.39 3.46
CA ASP A 3 -20.38 -35.42 2.51
C ASP A 3 -21.84 -35.75 2.14
N PRO A 4 -22.83 -34.84 2.31
CA PRO A 4 -24.19 -35.11 1.90
C PRO A 4 -24.37 -35.08 0.36
N VAL A 5 -23.29 -34.91 -0.40
CA VAL A 5 -23.32 -34.96 -1.87
C VAL A 5 -23.28 -36.41 -2.36
N LYS A 6 -24.46 -36.98 -2.64
CA LYS A 6 -24.56 -38.08 -3.62
C LYS A 6 -24.13 -37.53 -4.99
N ARG A 7 -22.99 -38.05 -5.48
CA ARG A 7 -22.46 -37.80 -6.84
C ARG A 7 -23.48 -38.25 -7.89
N SER A 8 -23.88 -37.37 -8.80
CA SER A 8 -24.44 -37.75 -10.10
C SER A 8 -23.29 -37.98 -11.09
N ALA A 9 -23.38 -39.06 -11.87
CA ALA A 9 -22.34 -39.52 -12.78
C ALA A 9 -21.97 -38.48 -13.86
N PHE A 10 -20.67 -38.45 -14.17
CA PHE A 10 -20.05 -37.72 -15.29
C PHE A 10 -20.67 -38.12 -16.64
N LEU A 11 -21.01 -37.12 -17.47
CA LEU A 11 -21.26 -37.27 -18.90
C LEU A 11 -20.02 -36.83 -19.70
N TYR A 12 -18.93 -37.59 -19.60
CA TYR A 12 -17.89 -37.63 -20.63
C TYR A 12 -17.26 -39.02 -20.64
N SER A 13 -17.84 -39.93 -21.41
CA SER A 13 -17.23 -41.21 -21.74
C SER A 13 -17.39 -41.48 -23.24
N ASN A 14 -16.39 -41.05 -24.03
CA ASN A 14 -15.83 -41.92 -25.05
C ASN A 14 -14.49 -41.38 -25.58
N GLN A 15 -13.40 -41.89 -25.03
CA GLN A 15 -12.12 -41.96 -25.73
C GLN A 15 -12.15 -43.25 -26.56
N LEU A 16 -12.35 -43.11 -27.87
CA LEU A 16 -11.90 -44.02 -28.94
C LEU A 16 -12.65 -43.64 -30.22
N LEU A 17 -12.06 -42.80 -31.07
CA LEU A 17 -12.29 -42.81 -32.52
C LEU A 17 -11.13 -42.09 -33.20
N LYS A 18 -10.40 -42.84 -34.03
CA LYS A 18 -9.23 -42.41 -34.80
C LYS A 18 -9.60 -41.27 -35.75
N GLY A 19 -8.75 -40.24 -35.82
CA GLY A 19 -8.93 -39.12 -36.73
C GLY A 19 -8.79 -39.53 -38.20
N PRO A 20 -9.52 -38.87 -39.13
CA PRO A 20 -9.16 -38.85 -40.53
C PRO A 20 -8.26 -37.64 -40.81
N SER A 21 -7.05 -37.93 -41.30
CA SER A 21 -6.21 -36.99 -42.02
C SER A 21 -6.94 -36.45 -43.24
N THR A 22 -6.97 -35.12 -43.44
CA THR A 22 -7.08 -34.54 -44.79
C THR A 22 -6.48 -33.14 -44.86
N GLN A 23 -5.54 -32.99 -45.79
CA GLN A 23 -5.02 -31.73 -46.32
C GLN A 23 -6.15 -31.00 -47.07
N ILE A 24 -6.37 -29.70 -46.84
CA ILE A 24 -6.94 -28.82 -47.88
C ILE A 24 -6.23 -27.46 -47.88
N LYS A 25 -5.85 -27.08 -49.09
CA LYS A 25 -5.12 -25.89 -49.53
C LYS A 25 -5.95 -24.61 -49.40
N ALA A 26 -5.23 -23.49 -49.35
CA ALA A 26 -5.75 -22.15 -49.56
C ALA A 26 -6.53 -22.00 -50.88
N SER A 27 -7.67 -21.29 -50.85
CA SER A 27 -8.05 -20.26 -51.83
C SER A 27 -9.40 -19.62 -51.48
N GLY A 28 -9.53 -18.31 -51.71
CA GLY A 28 -10.76 -17.71 -52.23
C GLY A 28 -11.88 -17.34 -51.25
N THR A 29 -11.89 -16.06 -50.87
CA THR A 29 -13.05 -15.15 -50.78
C THR A 29 -14.48 -15.72 -50.91
N GLY A 30 -15.31 -15.45 -49.89
CA GLY A 30 -16.76 -15.30 -50.01
C GLY A 30 -17.61 -16.45 -49.46
N LEU A 31 -18.06 -16.34 -48.20
CA LEU A 31 -19.05 -17.25 -47.61
C LEU A 31 -19.92 -16.54 -46.56
N PHE A 32 -20.58 -15.44 -46.97
CA PHE A 32 -21.91 -15.13 -46.45
C PHE A 32 -22.91 -15.88 -47.34
N LYS A 33 -23.74 -16.74 -46.73
CA LYS A 33 -24.71 -17.71 -47.32
C LYS A 33 -24.17 -19.13 -47.51
N MET A 34 -24.21 -19.93 -46.43
CA MET A 34 -24.75 -21.29 -46.42
C MET A 34 -24.63 -21.90 -45.01
N LEU A 35 -25.71 -21.84 -44.23
CA LEU A 35 -25.98 -22.83 -43.18
C LEU A 35 -27.34 -23.47 -43.52
N PRO A 36 -27.44 -24.79 -43.69
CA PRO A 36 -28.71 -25.47 -43.95
C PRO A 36 -29.58 -25.55 -42.69
N ASN A 37 -30.86 -25.18 -42.82
CA ASN A 37 -31.93 -25.15 -41.81
C ASN A 37 -32.33 -26.50 -41.18
N ASN A 38 -31.45 -27.49 -41.10
CA ASN A 38 -31.81 -28.88 -40.75
C ASN A 38 -30.94 -29.53 -39.66
N VAL A 39 -30.45 -28.76 -38.69
CA VAL A 39 -29.90 -29.33 -37.45
C VAL A 39 -30.98 -29.26 -36.37
N ASN A 40 -31.29 -30.39 -35.71
CA ASN A 40 -32.24 -30.54 -34.58
C ASN A 40 -33.74 -30.75 -34.88
N LYS A 41 -34.14 -31.41 -35.99
CA LYS A 41 -35.51 -31.93 -36.16
C LYS A 41 -35.59 -33.40 -35.74
N THR A 42 -36.47 -33.73 -34.79
CA THR A 42 -36.79 -35.12 -34.39
C THR A 42 -38.29 -35.37 -34.56
N SER A 43 -38.73 -36.63 -34.45
CA SER A 43 -40.16 -36.97 -34.44
C SER A 43 -40.94 -36.29 -33.30
N LEU A 44 -40.25 -35.89 -32.22
CA LEU A 44 -40.79 -35.13 -31.09
C LEU A 44 -40.80 -33.61 -31.34
N HIS A 45 -39.93 -33.10 -32.23
CA HIS A 45 -39.84 -31.67 -32.58
C HIS A 45 -39.75 -31.48 -34.11
N PRO A 46 -40.90 -31.55 -34.82
CA PRO A 46 -40.94 -31.54 -36.29
C PRO A 46 -40.46 -30.22 -36.91
N THR A 47 -40.58 -29.12 -36.16
CA THR A 47 -40.17 -27.77 -36.57
C THR A 47 -38.69 -27.49 -36.33
N GLY A 48 -38.00 -28.35 -35.58
CA GLY A 48 -36.65 -28.11 -35.07
C GLY A 48 -36.70 -27.55 -33.65
N VAL A 49 -35.70 -27.87 -32.82
CA VAL A 49 -35.52 -27.20 -31.53
C VAL A 49 -35.02 -25.79 -31.80
N THR A 50 -35.88 -24.77 -31.62
CA THR A 50 -35.44 -23.38 -31.56
C THR A 50 -34.59 -23.22 -30.29
N PRO A 51 -33.32 -22.78 -30.37
CA PRO A 51 -32.59 -22.39 -29.17
C PRO A 51 -33.25 -21.12 -28.62
N HIS A 52 -34.10 -21.27 -27.61
CA HIS A 52 -34.42 -20.17 -26.72
C HIS A 52 -33.33 -20.14 -25.66
N GLN A 53 -32.51 -19.10 -25.66
CA GLN A 53 -31.68 -18.79 -24.50
C GLN A 53 -32.60 -18.13 -23.49
N GLU A 54 -33.27 -18.93 -22.66
CA GLU A 54 -33.99 -18.39 -21.51
C GLU A 54 -32.93 -17.91 -20.51
N HIS A 55 -32.82 -16.59 -20.33
CA HIS A 55 -31.99 -16.00 -19.30
C HIS A 55 -32.54 -16.37 -17.93
N THR A 56 -31.64 -16.61 -16.99
CA THR A 56 -32.02 -16.86 -15.59
C THR A 56 -32.68 -15.62 -14.99
N GLU A 57 -33.53 -15.80 -13.98
CA GLU A 57 -34.15 -14.69 -13.26
C GLU A 57 -33.10 -13.73 -12.68
N LEU A 58 -31.97 -14.26 -12.20
CA LEU A 58 -30.84 -13.48 -11.72
C LEU A 58 -30.22 -12.60 -12.83
N GLU A 59 -29.98 -13.17 -14.00
CA GLU A 59 -29.43 -12.42 -15.14
C GLU A 59 -30.38 -11.29 -15.52
N GLN A 60 -31.68 -11.57 -15.59
CA GLN A 60 -32.69 -10.55 -15.88
C GLN A 60 -32.75 -9.47 -14.80
N GLU A 61 -32.73 -9.85 -13.52
CA GLU A 61 -32.71 -8.89 -12.40
C GLU A 61 -31.48 -7.97 -12.46
N LEU A 62 -30.29 -8.53 -12.74
CA LEU A 62 -29.06 -7.75 -12.84
C LEU A 62 -29.05 -6.84 -14.08
N HIS A 63 -29.65 -7.28 -15.18
CA HIS A 63 -29.82 -6.42 -16.35
C HIS A 63 -30.75 -5.25 -16.06
N ASP A 64 -31.92 -5.53 -15.50
CA ASP A 64 -32.97 -4.53 -15.28
C ASP A 64 -32.58 -3.51 -14.19
N LYS A 65 -31.96 -3.96 -13.09
CA LYS A 65 -31.62 -3.09 -11.95
C LYS A 65 -30.22 -2.49 -12.06
N ALA A 66 -29.25 -3.25 -12.56
CA ALA A 66 -27.85 -2.87 -12.53
C ALA A 66 -27.24 -2.59 -13.91
N HIS A 67 -28.02 -2.75 -15.00
CA HIS A 67 -27.54 -2.61 -16.38
C HIS A 67 -26.35 -3.51 -16.70
N ILE A 68 -26.29 -4.70 -16.09
CA ILE A 68 -25.31 -5.72 -16.44
C ILE A 68 -25.72 -6.39 -17.76
N ASP A 69 -24.81 -6.39 -18.73
CA ASP A 69 -25.04 -6.94 -20.06
C ASP A 69 -24.66 -8.43 -20.09
N TYR A 70 -25.61 -9.30 -19.75
CA TYR A 70 -25.41 -10.75 -19.72
C TYR A 70 -25.08 -11.37 -21.08
N ASP A 71 -25.28 -10.64 -22.19
CA ASP A 71 -24.85 -11.09 -23.53
C ASP A 71 -23.35 -10.89 -23.74
N ARG A 72 -22.73 -10.00 -22.95
CA ARG A 72 -21.29 -9.68 -23.02
C ARG A 72 -20.47 -10.25 -21.87
N VAL A 73 -21.04 -10.36 -20.68
CA VAL A 73 -20.33 -10.84 -19.49
C VAL A 73 -20.96 -12.12 -18.94
N ALA A 74 -20.14 -13.14 -18.72
CA ALA A 74 -20.59 -14.36 -18.06
C ALA A 74 -20.87 -14.11 -16.58
N ILE A 75 -22.09 -14.40 -16.13
CA ILE A 75 -22.50 -14.27 -14.72
C ILE A 75 -22.34 -15.63 -14.04
N ILE A 76 -21.49 -15.70 -13.01
CA ILE A 76 -21.21 -16.94 -12.27
C ILE A 76 -21.83 -16.84 -10.86
N PRO A 77 -23.05 -17.37 -10.65
CA PRO A 77 -23.73 -17.30 -9.37
C PRO A 77 -23.25 -18.39 -8.39
N ASN A 78 -22.98 -17.98 -7.16
CA ASN A 78 -22.66 -18.83 -6.00
C ASN A 78 -21.71 -20.01 -6.33
N PRO A 79 -20.57 -19.76 -6.99
CA PRO A 79 -19.65 -20.81 -7.40
C PRO A 79 -19.13 -21.62 -6.22
N SER A 80 -18.79 -22.89 -6.50
CA SER A 80 -18.14 -23.76 -5.52
C SER A 80 -16.75 -23.24 -5.15
N VAL A 81 -16.25 -23.62 -3.97
CA VAL A 81 -14.88 -23.31 -3.54
C VAL A 81 -13.85 -23.81 -4.56
N ALA A 82 -14.05 -25.00 -5.14
CA ALA A 82 -13.16 -25.55 -6.16
C ALA A 82 -13.11 -24.68 -7.42
N ALA A 83 -14.27 -24.29 -7.95
CA ALA A 83 -14.36 -23.42 -9.11
C ALA A 83 -13.68 -22.06 -8.87
N LEU A 84 -13.85 -21.50 -7.67
CA LEU A 84 -13.19 -20.24 -7.27
C LEU A 84 -11.67 -20.38 -7.16
N TYR A 85 -11.17 -21.52 -6.68
CA TYR A 85 -9.73 -21.82 -6.67
C TYR A 85 -9.18 -21.95 -8.10
N GLU A 86 -9.85 -22.72 -8.96
CA GLU A 86 -9.46 -22.89 -10.36
C GLU A 86 -9.42 -21.54 -11.09
N ASP A 87 -10.48 -20.75 -10.96
CA ASP A 87 -10.55 -19.45 -11.61
C ASP A 87 -9.54 -18.46 -11.04
N ALA A 88 -9.31 -18.44 -9.72
CA ALA A 88 -8.27 -17.60 -9.13
C ALA A 88 -6.89 -17.93 -9.70
N LEU A 89 -6.50 -19.21 -9.71
CA LEU A 89 -5.17 -19.63 -10.18
C LEU A 89 -4.97 -19.42 -11.68
N VAL A 90 -6.03 -19.51 -12.48
CA VAL A 90 -5.95 -19.34 -13.94
C VAL A 90 -5.98 -17.86 -14.35
N TYR A 91 -6.83 -17.05 -13.73
CA TYR A 91 -7.13 -15.70 -14.23
C TYR A 91 -6.59 -14.56 -13.34
N GLU A 92 -6.13 -14.87 -12.12
CA GLU A 92 -5.65 -13.85 -11.18
C GLU A 92 -4.16 -13.99 -10.88
N THR A 93 -3.41 -13.02 -11.40
CA THR A 93 -1.99 -12.86 -11.09
C THR A 93 -1.77 -12.64 -9.60
N GLY A 94 -0.76 -13.31 -9.03
CA GLY A 94 -0.43 -13.19 -7.62
C GLY A 94 -1.32 -14.03 -6.69
N THR A 95 -2.06 -15.00 -7.24
CA THR A 95 -2.71 -16.04 -6.44
C THR A 95 -1.89 -17.34 -6.46
N ALA A 96 -1.94 -18.09 -5.36
CA ALA A 96 -1.29 -19.39 -5.24
C ALA A 96 -2.01 -20.25 -4.20
N ILE A 97 -1.66 -21.54 -4.15
CA ILE A 97 -2.04 -22.44 -3.07
C ILE A 97 -0.85 -22.58 -2.12
N THR A 98 -1.09 -22.43 -0.82
CA THR A 98 -0.08 -22.65 0.24
C THR A 98 0.00 -24.13 0.62
N SER A 99 1.00 -24.53 1.41
CA SER A 99 1.19 -25.91 1.85
C SER A 99 0.00 -26.46 2.66
N SER A 100 -0.78 -25.58 3.29
CA SER A 100 -2.02 -25.96 4.00
C SER A 100 -3.23 -26.14 3.09
N GLY A 101 -3.12 -25.78 1.81
CA GLY A 101 -4.22 -25.79 0.84
C GLY A 101 -5.04 -24.49 0.81
N ALA A 102 -4.71 -23.49 1.62
CA ALA A 102 -5.36 -22.18 1.55
C ALA A 102 -5.00 -21.45 0.24
N LEU A 103 -5.95 -20.67 -0.29
CA LEU A 103 -5.70 -19.78 -1.42
C LEU A 103 -5.03 -18.51 -0.88
N THR A 104 -3.83 -18.20 -1.30
CA THR A 104 -3.19 -16.92 -1.00
C THR A 104 -3.41 -15.94 -2.16
N ALA A 105 -3.59 -14.67 -1.83
CA ALA A 105 -3.73 -13.58 -2.80
C ALA A 105 -3.09 -12.28 -2.30
N TYR A 106 -2.63 -11.46 -3.24
CA TYR A 106 -2.14 -10.10 -2.96
C TYR A 106 -3.22 -9.05 -3.25
N SER A 107 -3.36 -8.08 -2.33
CA SER A 107 -4.36 -7.01 -2.42
C SER A 107 -3.87 -5.75 -3.15
N GLY A 108 -2.59 -5.69 -3.52
CA GLY A 108 -1.99 -4.54 -4.19
C GLY A 108 -1.43 -3.50 -3.21
N ALA A 109 -1.39 -2.22 -3.61
CA ALA A 109 -0.76 -1.18 -2.79
C ALA A 109 -1.57 -0.83 -1.53
N LYS A 110 -2.86 -1.16 -1.53
CA LYS A 110 -3.72 -1.00 -0.36
C LYS A 110 -3.69 -2.31 0.42
N THR A 111 -3.00 -2.29 1.56
CA THR A 111 -2.91 -3.42 2.51
C THR A 111 -3.79 -3.20 3.76
N GLY A 112 -4.70 -2.22 3.69
CA GLY A 112 -5.62 -1.83 4.74
C GLY A 112 -6.81 -1.02 4.19
N ARG A 113 -7.63 -0.48 5.10
CA ARG A 113 -8.84 0.27 4.73
C ARG A 113 -8.45 1.65 4.23
N SER A 114 -9.36 2.30 3.53
CA SER A 114 -9.24 3.70 3.14
C SER A 114 -10.34 4.53 3.80
N PRO A 115 -10.30 4.75 5.14
CA PRO A 115 -11.37 5.44 5.87
C PRO A 115 -11.59 6.87 5.36
N LEU A 116 -10.52 7.53 4.89
CA LEU A 116 -10.62 8.86 4.27
C LEU A 116 -11.42 8.87 2.95
N ASP A 117 -11.60 7.70 2.31
CA ASP A 117 -12.31 7.50 1.04
C ASP A 117 -13.71 6.87 1.23
N LYS A 118 -14.11 6.57 2.48
CA LYS A 118 -15.49 6.20 2.83
C LYS A 118 -16.43 7.39 2.62
N ARG A 119 -17.62 7.13 2.07
CA ARG A 119 -18.66 8.13 1.79
C ARG A 119 -20.04 7.55 2.09
N ILE A 120 -20.95 8.38 2.59
CA ILE A 120 -22.37 8.06 2.75
C ILE A 120 -23.16 9.06 1.92
N VAL A 121 -24.13 8.57 1.15
CA VAL A 121 -25.00 9.43 0.35
C VAL A 121 -25.88 10.27 1.27
N GLU A 122 -25.84 11.58 1.08
CA GLU A 122 -26.70 12.52 1.80
C GLU A 122 -28.08 12.54 1.14
N GLU A 123 -28.93 11.59 1.54
CA GLU A 123 -30.29 11.42 1.04
C GLU A 123 -31.34 11.63 2.15
N ALA A 124 -32.57 11.98 1.76
CA ALA A 124 -33.57 12.51 2.68
C ALA A 124 -34.01 11.54 3.77
N SER A 125 -33.98 10.22 3.53
CA SER A 125 -34.44 9.18 4.45
C SER A 125 -33.44 8.85 5.57
N SER A 126 -32.16 9.20 5.42
CA SER A 126 -31.14 8.94 6.44
C SER A 126 -30.40 10.18 6.94
N LYS A 127 -30.37 11.29 6.20
CA LYS A 127 -29.51 12.45 6.52
C LYS A 127 -29.62 12.99 7.94
N ASP A 128 -30.80 12.94 8.57
CA ASP A 128 -31.04 13.49 9.90
C ASP A 128 -30.61 12.53 11.02
N ASN A 129 -30.33 11.26 10.68
CA ASN A 129 -29.85 10.24 11.61
C ASN A 129 -28.32 10.07 11.55
N ILE A 130 -27.70 10.34 10.39
CA ILE A 130 -26.27 10.10 10.18
C ILE A 130 -25.43 11.10 11.00
N TRP A 131 -24.44 10.57 11.70
CA TRP A 131 -23.43 11.37 12.39
C TRP A 131 -22.38 11.86 11.39
N TRP A 132 -22.69 12.98 10.74
CA TRP A 132 -21.81 13.62 9.76
C TRP A 132 -20.51 14.13 10.39
N GLY A 133 -19.39 13.93 9.69
CA GLY A 133 -18.10 14.36 10.17
C GLY A 133 -16.93 13.70 9.44
N PRO A 134 -15.73 13.64 10.06
CA PRO A 134 -14.54 13.07 9.42
C PRO A 134 -14.68 11.56 9.12
N VAL A 135 -15.54 10.86 9.86
CA VAL A 135 -15.86 9.44 9.66
C VAL A 135 -16.88 9.24 8.54
N ASN A 136 -18.03 9.90 8.64
CA ASN A 136 -19.11 9.80 7.66
C ASN A 136 -19.10 11.07 6.82
N LYS A 137 -18.41 11.00 5.68
CA LYS A 137 -18.30 12.11 4.73
C LYS A 137 -19.47 12.08 3.76
N PRO A 138 -20.19 13.20 3.58
CA PRO A 138 -21.34 13.26 2.68
C PRO A 138 -20.93 13.11 1.21
N MET A 139 -21.85 12.57 0.41
CA MET A 139 -21.78 12.47 -1.04
C MET A 139 -23.17 12.76 -1.60
N THR A 140 -23.26 13.55 -2.67
CA THR A 140 -24.56 13.82 -3.29
C THR A 140 -25.07 12.60 -4.06
N PRO A 141 -26.40 12.42 -4.19
CA PRO A 141 -26.97 11.34 -5.01
C PRO A 141 -26.46 11.33 -6.45
N GLU A 142 -26.18 12.48 -7.05
CA GLU A 142 -25.66 12.61 -8.41
C GLU A 142 -24.23 12.06 -8.52
N VAL A 143 -23.35 12.44 -7.59
CA VAL A 143 -21.97 11.92 -7.53
C VAL A 143 -21.98 10.41 -7.30
N TRP A 144 -22.88 9.93 -6.44
CA TRP A 144 -23.03 8.50 -6.21
C TRP A 144 -23.45 7.75 -7.48
N LYS A 145 -24.41 8.27 -8.25
CA LYS A 145 -24.82 7.68 -9.54
C LYS A 145 -23.65 7.58 -10.52
N ILE A 146 -22.80 8.61 -10.59
CA ILE A 146 -21.58 8.59 -11.42
C ILE A 146 -20.65 7.45 -10.98
N ASN A 147 -20.40 7.29 -9.68
CA ASN A 147 -19.54 6.23 -9.18
C ASN A 147 -20.15 4.84 -9.40
N ARG A 148 -21.47 4.69 -9.19
CA ARG A 148 -22.21 3.45 -9.46
C ARG A 148 -22.09 3.06 -10.93
N GLU A 149 -22.34 3.98 -11.84
CA GLU A 149 -22.24 3.73 -13.29
C GLU A 149 -20.83 3.31 -13.68
N ARG A 150 -19.79 3.95 -13.13
CA ARG A 150 -18.40 3.56 -13.36
C ARG A 150 -18.09 2.14 -12.89
N ALA A 151 -18.67 1.71 -11.77
CA ALA A 151 -18.50 0.35 -11.28
C ALA A 151 -19.19 -0.67 -12.21
N VAL A 152 -20.43 -0.38 -12.63
CA VAL A 152 -21.19 -1.19 -13.59
C VAL A 152 -20.46 -1.29 -14.93
N ASP A 153 -20.02 -0.17 -15.50
CA ASP A 153 -19.24 -0.12 -16.74
C ASP A 153 -18.03 -1.05 -16.67
N TYR A 154 -17.25 -0.96 -15.59
CA TYR A 154 -16.09 -1.81 -15.39
C TYR A 154 -16.45 -3.30 -15.33
N LEU A 155 -17.52 -3.65 -14.61
CA LEU A 155 -18.02 -5.03 -14.49
C LEU A 155 -18.48 -5.56 -15.86
N ASN A 156 -19.14 -4.73 -16.66
CA ASN A 156 -19.56 -5.05 -18.03
C ASN A 156 -18.39 -5.24 -19.01
N THR A 157 -17.21 -4.65 -18.74
CA THR A 157 -16.03 -4.90 -19.57
C THR A 157 -15.28 -6.18 -19.19
N ARG A 158 -15.73 -6.94 -18.19
CA ARG A 158 -15.09 -8.20 -17.80
C ARG A 158 -15.59 -9.33 -18.70
N SER A 159 -14.77 -10.38 -18.86
CA SER A 159 -15.24 -11.61 -19.50
C SER A 159 -16.15 -12.43 -18.58
N ARG A 160 -16.04 -12.23 -17.27
CA ARG A 160 -16.85 -12.87 -16.23
C ARG A 160 -16.98 -11.98 -15.00
N ILE A 161 -18.08 -12.14 -14.29
CA ILE A 161 -18.29 -11.62 -12.94
C ILE A 161 -18.85 -12.73 -12.05
N TYR A 162 -18.61 -12.62 -10.75
CA TYR A 162 -19.10 -13.54 -9.74
C TYR A 162 -20.19 -12.86 -8.92
N VAL A 163 -21.24 -13.60 -8.64
CA VAL A 163 -22.35 -13.18 -7.78
C VAL A 163 -22.38 -14.08 -6.56
N ILE A 164 -22.23 -13.50 -5.37
CA ILE A 164 -22.36 -14.21 -4.09
C ILE A 164 -23.58 -13.69 -3.36
N ASP A 165 -24.54 -14.58 -3.14
CA ASP A 165 -25.72 -14.32 -2.32
C ASP A 165 -25.52 -14.95 -0.94
N GLY A 166 -25.73 -14.14 0.10
CA GLY A 166 -25.56 -14.57 1.49
C GLY A 166 -26.36 -13.73 2.47
N PHE A 167 -26.43 -14.19 3.71
CA PHE A 167 -27.05 -13.43 4.79
C PHE A 167 -26.00 -12.76 5.69
N ALA A 168 -26.37 -11.61 6.24
CA ALA A 168 -25.67 -11.01 7.36
C ALA A 168 -26.63 -10.96 8.57
N GLY A 169 -26.24 -11.61 9.67
CA GLY A 169 -27.06 -11.86 10.86
C GLY A 169 -27.56 -13.30 10.94
N TRP A 170 -27.24 -14.01 12.04
CA TRP A 170 -27.70 -15.39 12.27
C TRP A 170 -29.12 -15.51 12.81
N ASP A 171 -29.70 -14.44 13.36
CA ASP A 171 -31.11 -14.42 13.75
C ASP A 171 -31.98 -14.14 12.51
N GLU A 172 -32.76 -15.13 12.09
CA GLU A 172 -33.63 -15.06 10.90
C GLU A 172 -34.61 -13.88 10.92
N LYS A 173 -34.99 -13.39 12.10
CA LYS A 173 -35.88 -12.22 12.24
C LYS A 173 -35.22 -10.93 11.75
N TYR A 174 -33.90 -10.81 11.89
CA TYR A 174 -33.14 -9.59 11.63
C TYR A 174 -32.13 -9.73 10.50
N ARG A 175 -31.89 -10.94 9.99
CA ARG A 175 -30.90 -11.16 8.94
C ARG A 175 -31.25 -10.35 7.68
N ILE A 176 -30.23 -9.78 7.04
CA ILE A 176 -30.37 -9.09 5.76
C ILE A 176 -29.79 -9.95 4.63
N ARG A 177 -30.46 -9.96 3.48
CA ARG A 177 -29.98 -10.61 2.26
C ARG A 177 -29.00 -9.69 1.55
N VAL A 178 -27.77 -10.14 1.36
CA VAL A 178 -26.69 -9.39 0.71
C VAL A 178 -26.31 -10.09 -0.58
N ARG A 179 -26.34 -9.36 -1.69
CA ARG A 179 -25.78 -9.78 -2.98
C ARG A 179 -24.48 -9.04 -3.24
N VAL A 180 -23.41 -9.77 -3.50
CA VAL A 180 -22.11 -9.22 -3.86
C VAL A 180 -21.82 -9.52 -5.32
N ILE A 181 -21.52 -8.49 -6.10
CA ILE A 181 -21.12 -8.59 -7.49
C ILE A 181 -19.67 -8.15 -7.59
N CYS A 182 -18.78 -9.02 -8.07
CA CYS A 182 -17.35 -8.73 -8.12
C CYS A 182 -16.66 -9.38 -9.32
N ALA A 183 -15.52 -8.82 -9.74
CA ALA A 183 -14.77 -9.31 -10.90
C ALA A 183 -13.74 -10.41 -10.58
N ARG A 184 -13.51 -10.73 -9.30
CA ARG A 184 -12.43 -11.63 -8.85
C ARG A 184 -12.96 -12.83 -8.08
N ALA A 185 -12.48 -14.01 -8.43
CA ALA A 185 -12.78 -15.26 -7.78
C ALA A 185 -12.34 -15.25 -6.31
N TYR A 186 -11.16 -14.69 -5.99
CA TYR A 186 -10.79 -14.61 -4.57
C TYR A 186 -11.78 -13.76 -3.77
N HIS A 187 -12.36 -12.70 -4.38
CA HIS A 187 -13.29 -11.78 -3.69
C HIS A 187 -14.60 -12.48 -3.41
N ALA A 188 -15.06 -13.24 -4.39
CA ALA A 188 -16.19 -14.13 -4.24
C ALA A 188 -15.95 -15.17 -3.14
N LEU A 189 -14.77 -15.80 -3.09
CA LEU A 189 -14.43 -16.76 -2.03
C LEU A 189 -14.38 -16.10 -0.65
N PHE A 190 -13.82 -14.90 -0.55
CA PHE A 190 -13.81 -14.11 0.67
C PHE A 190 -15.24 -13.85 1.18
N MET A 191 -16.14 -13.31 0.34
CA MET A 191 -17.51 -13.02 0.78
C MET A 191 -18.34 -14.29 1.03
N ARG A 192 -18.05 -15.39 0.33
CA ARG A 192 -18.63 -16.71 0.62
C ARG A 192 -18.20 -17.25 1.99
N ASN A 193 -17.02 -16.86 2.48
CA ASN A 193 -16.56 -17.18 3.82
C ASN A 193 -17.15 -16.22 4.87
N MET A 194 -17.24 -14.93 4.57
CA MET A 194 -17.66 -13.91 5.55
C MET A 194 -19.18 -13.78 5.70
N LEU A 195 -19.97 -14.10 4.68
CA LEU A 195 -21.44 -14.14 4.78
C LEU A 195 -21.93 -15.52 5.18
N ILE A 196 -23.12 -15.56 5.79
CA ILE A 196 -23.82 -16.80 6.12
C ILE A 196 -24.36 -17.36 4.80
N ARG A 197 -24.00 -18.62 4.51
CA ARG A 197 -24.35 -19.25 3.24
C ARG A 197 -25.81 -19.72 3.26
N PRO A 198 -26.64 -19.30 2.29
CA PRO A 198 -28.00 -19.79 2.18
C PRO A 198 -28.01 -21.26 1.77
N SER A 199 -29.06 -21.98 2.19
CA SER A 199 -29.37 -23.31 1.68
C SER A 199 -29.78 -23.25 0.20
N ARG A 200 -29.78 -24.40 -0.48
CA ARG A 200 -30.24 -24.47 -1.89
C ARG A 200 -31.69 -24.05 -2.07
N GLU A 201 -32.54 -24.25 -1.07
CA GLU A 201 -33.94 -23.83 -1.12
C GLU A 201 -34.04 -22.31 -0.95
N GLU A 202 -33.29 -21.72 -0.01
CA GLU A 202 -33.24 -20.27 0.18
C GLU A 202 -32.66 -19.52 -1.03
N LEU A 203 -31.82 -20.17 -1.85
CA LEU A 203 -31.27 -19.58 -3.07
C LEU A 203 -32.27 -19.50 -4.24
N LYS A 204 -33.34 -20.31 -4.25
CA LYS A 204 -34.28 -20.35 -5.38
C LYS A 204 -35.02 -19.03 -5.57
N ASP A 205 -35.45 -18.43 -4.47
CA ASP A 205 -36.22 -17.18 -4.43
C ASP A 205 -35.42 -16.04 -3.76
N PHE A 206 -34.10 -16.01 -3.99
CA PHE A 206 -33.21 -15.05 -3.33
C PHE A 206 -33.25 -13.69 -4.02
N HIS A 207 -33.84 -12.71 -3.34
CA HIS A 207 -33.76 -11.30 -3.70
C HIS A 207 -33.00 -10.50 -2.63
N PRO A 208 -31.96 -9.74 -2.99
CA PRO A 208 -31.15 -9.02 -2.03
C PRO A 208 -31.93 -7.86 -1.39
N ASP A 209 -31.71 -7.67 -0.09
CA ASP A 209 -32.05 -6.44 0.60
C ASP A 209 -30.99 -5.37 0.32
N TYR A 210 -29.72 -5.76 0.22
CA TYR A 210 -28.59 -4.89 -0.13
C TYR A 210 -27.72 -5.49 -1.23
N THR A 211 -27.25 -4.65 -2.17
CA THR A 211 -26.33 -5.05 -3.24
C THR A 211 -24.98 -4.34 -3.14
N ILE A 212 -23.88 -5.07 -3.27
CA ILE A 212 -22.52 -4.56 -3.26
C ILE A 212 -21.90 -4.72 -4.65
N TYR A 213 -21.52 -3.61 -5.26
CA TYR A 213 -20.75 -3.56 -6.51
C TYR A 213 -19.26 -3.39 -6.19
N ASN A 214 -18.52 -4.50 -6.20
CA ASN A 214 -17.08 -4.47 -6.01
C ASN A 214 -16.34 -4.37 -7.35
N ALA A 215 -16.03 -3.14 -7.73
CA ALA A 215 -15.17 -2.76 -8.85
C ALA A 215 -13.82 -2.22 -8.34
N GLY A 216 -13.27 -2.80 -7.27
CA GLY A 216 -12.10 -2.29 -6.56
C GLY A 216 -10.85 -2.08 -7.42
N LYS A 217 -10.68 -2.82 -8.52
CA LYS A 217 -9.60 -2.61 -9.50
C LYS A 217 -9.78 -1.36 -10.37
N PHE A 218 -10.99 -0.82 -10.50
CA PHE A 218 -11.27 0.36 -11.31
C PHE A 218 -11.28 1.63 -10.45
N PRO A 219 -10.51 2.68 -10.80
CA PRO A 219 -10.39 3.86 -9.94
C PRO A 219 -11.65 4.74 -10.00
N ALA A 220 -11.96 5.34 -8.86
CA ALA A 220 -12.83 6.49 -8.78
C ALA A 220 -12.22 7.68 -9.55
N ASN A 221 -13.07 8.51 -10.14
CA ASN A 221 -12.62 9.70 -10.85
C ASN A 221 -12.31 10.82 -9.84
N ARG A 222 -11.01 11.15 -9.68
CA ARG A 222 -10.50 12.17 -8.73
C ARG A 222 -11.05 13.57 -8.98
N TYR A 223 -11.58 13.84 -10.17
CA TYR A 223 -12.17 15.13 -10.54
C TYR A 223 -13.68 15.20 -10.28
N THR A 224 -14.28 14.12 -9.79
CA THR A 224 -15.67 14.14 -9.33
C THR A 224 -15.74 14.87 -7.99
N GLU A 225 -16.76 15.69 -7.82
CA GLU A 225 -16.96 16.47 -6.59
C GLU A 225 -16.92 15.58 -5.34
N GLY A 226 -16.24 16.04 -4.28
CA GLY A 226 -16.09 15.31 -3.03
C GLY A 226 -15.11 14.13 -3.03
N MET A 227 -14.51 13.77 -4.18
CA MET A 227 -13.46 12.75 -4.26
C MET A 227 -12.10 13.29 -3.84
N THR A 228 -11.41 12.54 -2.99
CA THR A 228 -10.09 12.91 -2.43
C THR A 228 -8.95 12.07 -2.99
N SER A 229 -9.26 10.94 -3.63
CA SER A 229 -8.29 10.02 -4.19
C SER A 229 -8.89 9.22 -5.35
N GLY A 230 -8.13 8.27 -5.89
CA GLY A 230 -8.65 7.30 -6.87
C GLY A 230 -9.49 6.18 -6.25
N THR A 231 -9.75 6.24 -4.95
CA THR A 231 -10.50 5.25 -4.17
C THR A 231 -11.82 5.85 -3.71
N SER A 232 -12.90 5.06 -3.72
CA SER A 232 -14.19 5.44 -3.15
C SER A 232 -14.92 4.21 -2.61
N VAL A 233 -15.43 4.32 -1.38
CA VAL A 233 -16.27 3.29 -0.75
C VAL A 233 -17.56 3.99 -0.33
N ALA A 234 -18.59 3.89 -1.18
CA ALA A 234 -19.81 4.69 -1.05
C ALA A 234 -21.01 3.82 -0.68
N ILE A 235 -21.76 4.24 0.35
CA ILE A 235 -22.97 3.57 0.83
C ILE A 235 -24.19 4.47 0.59
N ASN A 236 -25.23 3.90 0.00
CA ASN A 236 -26.54 4.55 -0.19
C ASN A 236 -27.63 3.73 0.52
N PHE A 237 -28.18 4.28 1.61
CA PHE A 237 -29.22 3.62 2.41
C PHE A 237 -30.59 3.59 1.74
N GLU A 238 -30.93 4.60 0.95
CA GLU A 238 -32.21 4.66 0.22
C GLU A 238 -32.24 3.62 -0.91
N GLN A 239 -31.18 3.57 -1.73
CA GLN A 239 -31.06 2.62 -2.82
C GLN A 239 -30.66 1.21 -2.34
N LYS A 240 -30.26 1.09 -1.07
CA LYS A 240 -29.73 -0.14 -0.45
C LYS A 240 -28.56 -0.74 -1.23
N GLU A 241 -27.63 0.12 -1.61
CA GLU A 241 -26.51 -0.25 -2.46
C GLU A 241 -25.19 0.27 -1.91
N MET A 242 -24.13 -0.48 -2.16
CA MET A 242 -22.76 -0.12 -1.85
C MET A 242 -21.89 -0.21 -3.11
N VAL A 243 -21.06 0.80 -3.35
CA VAL A 243 -20.16 0.86 -4.50
C VAL A 243 -18.72 0.99 -4.03
N ILE A 244 -17.85 0.10 -4.51
CA ILE A 244 -16.44 0.05 -4.17
C ILE A 244 -15.60 0.27 -5.44
N LEU A 245 -14.76 1.30 -5.43
CA LEU A 245 -13.86 1.68 -6.51
C LEU A 245 -12.45 1.93 -5.98
N GLY A 246 -11.45 1.52 -6.76
CA GLY A 246 -10.04 1.87 -6.55
C GLY A 246 -9.43 1.38 -5.23
N THR A 247 -10.03 0.38 -4.59
CA THR A 247 -9.51 -0.21 -3.34
C THR A 247 -8.43 -1.25 -3.62
N GLU A 248 -8.38 -1.85 -4.80
CA GLU A 248 -7.37 -2.83 -5.21
C GLU A 248 -6.23 -2.19 -5.99
N TYR A 249 -6.05 -0.87 -5.91
CA TYR A 249 -5.05 -0.16 -6.69
C TYR A 249 -3.65 -0.57 -6.21
N ALA A 250 -3.17 -1.71 -6.71
CA ALA A 250 -1.79 -1.85 -7.08
C ALA A 250 -1.52 -0.73 -8.08
N ASP A 251 -0.87 0.33 -7.65
CA ASP A 251 0.24 0.77 -8.47
C ASP A 251 1.02 -0.52 -8.77
N SER A 252 1.05 -0.90 -10.04
CA SER A 252 1.62 -2.13 -10.55
C SER A 252 3.05 -2.33 -10.03
N THR A 253 3.19 -2.91 -8.84
CA THR A 253 4.46 -3.28 -8.19
C THR A 253 4.57 -4.78 -7.96
N MET A 254 3.58 -5.57 -8.40
CA MET A 254 3.76 -6.99 -8.73
C MET A 254 3.46 -7.17 -10.21
N ALA A 255 4.54 -7.27 -10.96
CA ALA A 255 4.66 -7.18 -12.40
C ALA A 255 3.79 -8.20 -13.16
N THR A 256 2.84 -7.73 -13.98
CA THR A 256 2.98 -8.10 -15.38
C THR A 256 4.28 -7.44 -15.79
N LEU A 257 5.35 -8.23 -15.97
CA LEU A 257 6.63 -7.72 -16.44
C LEU A 257 6.35 -6.96 -17.73
N ASP A 258 6.24 -5.64 -17.63
CA ASP A 258 6.21 -4.76 -18.78
C ASP A 258 7.64 -4.26 -19.02
N VAL A 259 7.87 -3.66 -20.18
CA VAL A 259 9.20 -3.20 -20.57
C VAL A 259 9.76 -2.22 -19.54
N SER A 260 8.89 -1.37 -18.95
CA SER A 260 9.31 -0.37 -17.97
C SER A 260 9.80 -1.02 -16.68
N THR A 261 9.08 -2.04 -16.17
CA THR A 261 9.46 -2.74 -14.94
C THR A 261 10.82 -3.42 -15.08
N ILE A 262 11.05 -4.16 -16.17
CA ILE A 262 12.34 -4.83 -16.42
C ILE A 262 13.47 -3.79 -16.49
N LEU A 263 13.27 -2.74 -17.29
CA LEU A 263 14.29 -1.72 -17.48
C LEU A 263 14.57 -0.91 -16.20
N LEU A 264 13.57 -0.70 -15.36
CA LEU A 264 13.72 -0.08 -14.04
C LEU A 264 14.54 -0.95 -13.09
N SER A 265 14.25 -2.24 -12.99
CA SER A 265 15.02 -3.17 -12.16
C SER A 265 16.47 -3.27 -12.65
N LEU A 266 16.69 -3.37 -13.96
CA LEU A 266 18.03 -3.37 -14.55
C LEU A 266 18.77 -2.05 -14.31
N LEU A 267 18.06 -0.93 -14.40
CA LEU A 267 18.64 0.39 -14.16
C LEU A 267 19.00 0.60 -12.69
N TRP A 268 18.15 0.16 -11.77
CA TRP A 268 18.44 0.18 -10.34
C TRP A 268 19.64 -0.71 -9.99
N ALA A 269 19.70 -1.92 -10.54
CA ALA A 269 20.85 -2.81 -10.41
C ALA A 269 22.12 -2.14 -10.95
N ALA A 270 22.06 -1.55 -12.16
CA ALA A 270 23.17 -0.84 -12.77
C ALA A 270 23.70 0.30 -11.86
N LEU A 271 22.81 1.11 -11.29
CA LEU A 271 23.18 2.22 -10.41
C LEU A 271 23.93 1.79 -9.14
N ASN A 272 23.68 0.56 -8.68
CA ASN A 272 24.23 0.02 -7.43
C ASN A 272 25.52 -0.80 -7.60
N VAL A 273 25.84 -1.29 -8.79
CA VAL A 273 26.95 -2.27 -8.94
C VAL A 273 28.33 -1.64 -9.19
N SER A 274 28.41 -0.42 -9.74
CA SER A 274 29.70 0.09 -10.26
C SER A 274 30.21 1.37 -9.58
N ASN A 275 31.46 1.34 -9.10
CA ASN A 275 32.19 2.53 -8.62
C ASN A 275 32.50 3.55 -9.73
N TRP A 276 32.24 3.17 -10.97
CA TRP A 276 32.51 3.92 -12.18
C TRP A 276 31.35 4.82 -12.63
N ILE A 277 30.30 4.95 -11.80
CA ILE A 277 29.12 5.76 -12.08
C ILE A 277 29.33 7.18 -11.59
N ASN A 278 28.95 8.16 -12.41
CA ASN A 278 28.95 9.56 -12.00
C ASN A 278 27.97 9.75 -10.83
N PRO A 279 28.41 10.27 -9.67
CA PRO A 279 27.60 10.40 -8.47
C PRO A 279 26.26 11.14 -8.69
N ARG A 280 26.19 12.05 -9.67
CA ARG A 280 24.95 12.76 -10.02
C ARG A 280 23.82 11.81 -10.42
N PHE A 281 24.09 10.67 -11.06
CA PHE A 281 23.05 9.67 -11.37
C PHE A 281 22.45 9.06 -10.10
N ARG A 282 23.28 8.78 -9.08
CA ARG A 282 22.81 8.24 -7.79
C ARG A 282 22.03 9.27 -6.97
N MET A 283 22.33 10.55 -7.12
CA MET A 283 21.57 11.61 -6.43
C MET A 283 20.21 11.86 -7.08
N VAL A 284 20.16 11.86 -8.42
CA VAL A 284 18.89 11.98 -9.15
C VAL A 284 18.02 10.74 -8.93
N CYS A 285 18.62 9.55 -8.96
CA CYS A 285 17.98 8.26 -8.73
C CYS A 285 18.33 7.73 -7.34
N ARG A 286 18.05 8.51 -6.29
CA ARG A 286 18.46 8.23 -4.89
C ARG A 286 17.74 7.04 -4.22
N SER A 287 16.59 6.66 -4.76
CA SER A 287 15.82 5.49 -4.33
C SER A 287 15.11 4.88 -5.54
N GLU A 288 14.73 3.61 -5.41
CA GLU A 288 13.95 2.90 -6.43
C GLU A 288 12.62 3.62 -6.70
N ALA A 289 11.95 4.11 -5.64
CA ALA A 289 10.74 4.93 -5.74
C ALA A 289 10.95 6.23 -6.53
N ARG A 290 12.08 6.92 -6.33
CA ARG A 290 12.40 8.14 -7.09
C ARG A 290 12.72 7.84 -8.54
N LEU A 291 13.44 6.75 -8.80
CA LEU A 291 13.73 6.31 -10.16
C LEU A 291 12.43 5.97 -10.92
N PHE A 292 11.49 5.32 -10.25
CA PHE A 292 10.17 5.00 -10.76
C PHE A 292 9.34 6.24 -11.09
N GLU A 293 9.30 7.21 -10.17
CA GLU A 293 8.65 8.51 -10.38
C GLU A 293 9.21 9.22 -11.62
N LEU A 294 10.53 9.22 -11.78
CA LEU A 294 11.20 9.82 -12.94
C LEU A 294 10.87 9.10 -14.25
N PHE A 295 10.82 7.77 -14.25
CA PHE A 295 10.43 6.99 -15.43
C PHE A 295 8.98 7.27 -15.84
N ARG A 296 8.06 7.38 -14.87
CA ARG A 296 6.67 7.80 -15.10
C ARG A 296 6.58 9.22 -15.62
N LEU A 297 7.35 10.13 -15.04
CA LEU A 297 7.41 11.53 -15.46
C LEU A 297 7.87 11.65 -16.92
N VAL A 298 8.90 10.90 -17.31
CA VAL A 298 9.44 10.92 -18.68
C VAL A 298 8.50 10.24 -19.68
N ASN A 299 7.69 9.27 -19.23
CA ASN A 299 6.66 8.58 -20.01
C ASN A 299 7.19 7.98 -21.33
N PHE A 300 8.04 6.96 -21.21
CA PHE A 300 8.63 6.29 -22.38
C PHE A 300 7.63 5.42 -23.13
N SER A 301 7.68 5.49 -24.45
CA SER A 301 7.16 4.50 -25.39
C SER A 301 8.27 3.56 -25.84
N PHE A 302 7.95 2.31 -26.14
CA PHE A 302 8.92 1.26 -26.49
C PHE A 302 8.61 0.61 -27.82
N CYS A 303 9.62 0.07 -28.50
CA CYS A 303 9.40 -0.62 -29.77
C CYS A 303 8.63 -1.94 -29.58
N PRO A 304 7.73 -2.29 -30.52
CA PRO A 304 7.03 -3.57 -30.48
C PRO A 304 7.99 -4.76 -30.37
N GLY A 305 7.65 -5.73 -29.52
CA GLY A 305 8.47 -6.93 -29.30
C GLY A 305 9.66 -6.76 -28.36
N LEU A 306 9.95 -5.55 -27.86
CA LEU A 306 11.04 -5.35 -26.88
C LEU A 306 10.83 -6.16 -25.60
N LEU A 307 9.58 -6.24 -25.11
CA LEU A 307 9.28 -7.06 -23.94
C LEU A 307 9.66 -8.52 -24.13
N HIS A 308 9.28 -9.09 -25.27
CA HIS A 308 9.61 -10.47 -25.62
C HIS A 308 11.13 -10.66 -25.73
N ALA A 309 11.85 -9.69 -26.30
CA ALA A 309 13.31 -9.72 -26.36
C ALA A 309 13.99 -9.66 -24.97
N LEU A 310 13.40 -8.92 -24.01
CA LEU A 310 13.88 -8.82 -22.63
C LEU A 310 13.54 -10.04 -21.76
N GLN A 311 12.65 -10.92 -22.24
CA GLN A 311 12.24 -12.13 -21.53
C GLN A 311 12.75 -13.41 -22.20
N ALA A 312 13.41 -13.28 -23.36
CA ALA A 312 13.86 -14.42 -24.14
C ALA A 312 15.00 -15.18 -23.43
N SER A 313 14.95 -16.51 -23.51
CA SER A 313 16.01 -17.38 -23.00
C SER A 313 17.30 -17.35 -23.84
N ALA A 314 17.27 -16.70 -25.00
CA ALA A 314 18.41 -16.50 -25.90
C ALA A 314 18.47 -15.04 -26.39
N PRO A 315 19.67 -14.51 -26.71
CA PRO A 315 19.79 -13.12 -27.16
C PRO A 315 19.09 -12.91 -28.51
N PRO A 316 18.51 -11.71 -28.77
CA PRO A 316 17.90 -11.41 -30.06
C PRO A 316 18.89 -11.57 -31.20
N SER A 317 18.46 -12.16 -32.32
CA SER A 317 19.29 -12.27 -33.50
C SER A 317 19.45 -10.91 -34.19
N ILE A 318 20.46 -10.76 -35.06
CA ILE A 318 20.60 -9.53 -35.83
C ILE A 318 19.38 -9.26 -36.74
N GLU A 319 18.72 -10.33 -37.19
CA GLU A 319 17.52 -10.23 -38.03
C GLU A 319 16.33 -9.67 -37.25
N TRP A 320 16.24 -9.93 -35.94
CA TRP A 320 15.24 -9.27 -35.09
C TRP A 320 15.44 -7.75 -35.07
N PHE A 321 16.68 -7.28 -34.90
CA PHE A 321 16.98 -5.86 -34.94
C PHE A 321 16.71 -5.21 -36.30
N LEU A 322 16.96 -5.94 -37.40
CA LEU A 322 16.65 -5.48 -38.77
C LEU A 322 15.14 -5.41 -39.03
N ALA A 323 14.34 -6.21 -38.35
CA ALA A 323 12.88 -6.22 -38.47
C ALA A 323 12.19 -5.09 -37.68
N LEU A 324 12.91 -4.39 -36.80
CA LEU A 324 12.36 -3.23 -36.07
C LEU A 324 11.98 -2.10 -37.04
N ASP A 325 10.93 -1.35 -36.72
CA ASP A 325 10.53 -0.21 -37.54
C ASP A 325 11.64 0.86 -37.57
N SER A 326 12.04 1.25 -38.79
CA SER A 326 13.03 2.31 -39.01
C SER A 326 12.47 3.72 -38.82
N PHE A 327 11.15 3.83 -38.66
CA PHE A 327 10.46 5.08 -38.45
C PHE A 327 10.84 5.74 -37.11
N ALA A 328 11.23 7.02 -37.19
CA ALA A 328 11.43 7.88 -36.03
C ALA A 328 10.38 9.00 -36.03
N PRO A 329 9.51 9.08 -34.99
CA PRO A 329 8.56 10.17 -34.84
C PRO A 329 9.24 11.55 -34.88
N LYS A 330 8.49 12.59 -35.29
CA LYS A 330 8.99 13.97 -35.19
C LYS A 330 9.01 14.38 -33.71
N ASN A 331 9.99 15.19 -33.33
CA ASN A 331 10.07 15.85 -32.01
C ASN A 331 10.08 14.89 -30.81
N VAL A 332 10.82 13.77 -30.90
CA VAL A 332 11.03 12.86 -29.77
C VAL A 332 12.50 12.74 -29.39
N TRP A 333 12.75 12.57 -28.10
CA TRP A 333 14.02 12.07 -27.58
C TRP A 333 13.95 10.56 -27.42
N GLY A 334 15.08 9.88 -27.40
CA GLY A 334 15.05 8.43 -27.24
C GLY A 334 16.39 7.72 -27.41
N VAL A 335 16.35 6.43 -27.11
CA VAL A 335 17.43 5.46 -27.30
C VAL A 335 17.16 4.69 -28.59
N TYR A 336 18.19 4.58 -29.41
CA TYR A 336 18.13 3.96 -30.74
C TYR A 336 19.26 2.96 -30.94
N ILE A 337 19.06 2.08 -31.92
CA ILE A 337 20.05 1.13 -32.42
C ILE A 337 20.55 1.52 -33.82
N ILE A 338 21.75 1.05 -34.15
CA ILE A 338 22.32 1.04 -35.50
C ILE A 338 22.92 -0.34 -35.75
N VAL A 339 22.51 -0.97 -36.84
CA VAL A 339 23.07 -2.24 -37.31
C VAL A 339 24.04 -1.97 -38.45
N LEU A 340 25.29 -2.41 -38.27
CA LEU A 340 26.38 -2.28 -39.23
C LEU A 340 26.76 -3.66 -39.76
N LYS A 341 26.83 -3.84 -41.09
CA LYS A 341 27.27 -5.10 -41.72
C LYS A 341 28.49 -4.89 -42.62
N LYS A 342 29.35 -5.90 -42.68
CA LYS A 342 30.47 -6.05 -43.62
C LYS A 342 30.53 -7.50 -44.09
N ARG A 343 30.76 -7.72 -45.39
CA ARG A 343 30.80 -9.07 -45.98
C ARG A 343 31.86 -9.92 -45.29
N ASN A 344 31.51 -11.16 -44.93
CA ASN A 344 32.38 -12.14 -44.24
C ASN A 344 32.88 -11.70 -42.85
N HIS A 345 32.22 -10.74 -42.20
CA HIS A 345 32.50 -10.36 -40.82
C HIS A 345 31.19 -10.37 -40.00
N PRO A 346 31.26 -10.59 -38.67
CA PRO A 346 30.10 -10.47 -37.79
C PRO A 346 29.46 -9.08 -37.89
N SER A 347 28.14 -9.02 -37.72
CA SER A 347 27.44 -7.74 -37.65
C SER A 347 27.87 -6.97 -36.40
N ILE A 348 27.84 -5.64 -36.47
CA ILE A 348 28.14 -4.76 -35.34
C ILE A 348 26.85 -4.04 -34.92
N LEU A 349 26.53 -4.12 -33.63
CA LEU A 349 25.43 -3.41 -32.99
C LEU A 349 25.96 -2.18 -32.23
N TYR A 350 25.34 -1.03 -32.47
CA TYR A 350 25.59 0.20 -31.72
C TYR A 350 24.28 0.71 -31.11
N ILE A 351 24.28 0.98 -29.81
CA ILE A 351 23.17 1.61 -29.09
C ILE A 351 23.60 3.03 -28.68
N GLY A 352 22.76 4.01 -28.96
CA GLY A 352 23.01 5.40 -28.57
C GLY A 352 21.70 6.13 -28.26
N SER A 353 21.79 7.33 -27.69
CA SER A 353 20.61 8.19 -27.47
C SER A 353 20.72 9.52 -28.20
N SER A 354 19.59 10.22 -28.31
CA SER A 354 19.55 11.61 -28.78
C SER A 354 18.60 12.44 -27.94
N THR A 355 19.13 13.56 -27.44
CA THR A 355 18.41 14.55 -26.62
C THR A 355 18.51 15.96 -27.22
N ALA A 356 18.55 16.04 -28.56
CA ALA A 356 18.67 17.30 -29.29
C ALA A 356 17.35 18.09 -29.24
N ALA A 357 17.39 19.30 -28.69
CA ALA A 357 16.20 20.09 -28.36
C ALA A 357 15.33 20.56 -29.54
N LYS A 358 15.88 20.66 -30.77
CA LYS A 358 15.14 21.22 -31.93
C LYS A 358 14.54 20.19 -32.88
N ARG A 359 15.07 18.95 -32.93
CA ARG A 359 14.68 17.92 -33.92
C ARG A 359 14.79 16.47 -33.43
N GLY A 360 15.26 16.25 -32.19
CA GLY A 360 15.29 14.93 -31.56
C GLY A 360 16.07 13.85 -32.33
N VAL A 361 15.64 12.59 -32.16
CA VAL A 361 16.28 11.41 -32.79
C VAL A 361 16.25 11.47 -34.33
N ARG A 362 15.22 12.07 -34.93
CA ARG A 362 15.11 12.17 -36.39
C ARG A 362 16.26 12.95 -37.03
N ALA A 363 16.71 14.04 -36.39
CA ALA A 363 17.92 14.75 -36.87
C ALA A 363 19.16 13.87 -36.75
N ARG A 364 19.24 13.05 -35.70
CA ARG A 364 20.35 12.14 -35.50
C ARG A 364 20.41 11.06 -36.59
N PHE A 365 19.26 10.50 -36.99
CA PHE A 365 19.21 9.53 -38.08
C PHE A 365 19.64 10.14 -39.41
N TYR A 366 19.24 11.39 -39.70
CA TYR A 366 19.67 12.12 -40.88
C TYR A 366 21.20 12.39 -40.89
N GLU A 367 21.79 12.71 -39.74
CA GLU A 367 23.24 12.85 -39.60
C GLU A 367 23.98 11.56 -39.96
N TYR A 368 23.45 10.40 -39.56
CA TYR A 368 23.99 9.10 -39.96
C TYR A 368 23.87 8.85 -41.47
N ASP A 369 22.74 9.16 -42.09
CA ASP A 369 22.54 9.02 -43.56
C ASP A 369 23.48 9.92 -44.34
N ALA A 370 23.62 11.17 -43.89
CA ALA A 370 24.50 12.16 -44.50
C ALA A 370 25.99 11.94 -44.18
N LYS A 371 26.32 10.93 -43.36
CA LYS A 371 27.67 10.68 -42.83
C LYS A 371 28.32 11.90 -42.17
N LYS A 372 27.52 12.72 -41.48
CA LYS A 372 27.95 13.95 -40.79
C LYS A 372 27.82 13.77 -39.28
N LYS A 373 28.79 14.27 -38.50
CA LYS A 373 28.79 14.22 -37.02
C LYS A 373 28.58 12.79 -36.45
N LEU A 374 29.14 11.79 -37.12
CA LEU A 374 29.05 10.40 -36.73
C LEU A 374 29.70 10.18 -35.35
N GLY A 375 29.09 9.33 -34.52
CA GLY A 375 29.74 8.87 -33.29
C GLY A 375 31.05 8.16 -33.62
N THR A 376 32.07 8.29 -32.75
CA THR A 376 33.44 7.84 -33.02
C THR A 376 33.53 6.40 -33.51
N TYR A 377 32.76 5.48 -32.90
CA TYR A 377 32.80 4.05 -33.24
C TYR A 377 32.06 3.70 -34.51
N VAL A 378 30.93 4.36 -34.78
CA VAL A 378 30.26 4.25 -36.07
C VAL A 378 31.16 4.80 -37.18
N SER A 379 31.86 5.92 -36.93
CA SER A 379 32.85 6.48 -37.84
C SER A 379 34.05 5.56 -38.08
N ASN A 380 34.55 4.86 -37.03
CA ASN A 380 35.62 3.87 -37.16
C ASN A 380 35.13 2.66 -37.97
N ALA A 381 33.97 2.07 -37.62
CA ALA A 381 33.42 0.93 -38.33
C ALA A 381 33.19 1.23 -39.83
N LEU A 382 32.69 2.43 -40.16
CA LEU A 382 32.54 2.86 -41.54
C LEU A 382 33.89 3.01 -42.27
N ARG A 383 34.95 3.48 -41.58
CA ARG A 383 36.32 3.50 -42.13
C ARG A 383 36.88 2.09 -42.34
N ASP A 384 36.52 1.15 -41.47
CA ASP A 384 36.92 -0.27 -41.54
C ASP A 384 36.11 -1.07 -42.57
N GLY A 385 35.26 -0.40 -43.36
CA GLY A 385 34.50 -0.99 -44.47
C GLY A 385 33.14 -1.57 -44.11
N TYR A 386 32.61 -1.29 -42.91
CA TYR A 386 31.21 -1.60 -42.58
C TYR A 386 30.26 -0.57 -43.23
N THR A 387 29.01 -0.96 -43.37
CA THR A 387 27.93 -0.10 -43.87
C THR A 387 26.75 -0.11 -42.90
N ILE A 388 26.09 1.04 -42.71
CA ILE A 388 24.86 1.11 -41.92
C ILE A 388 23.76 0.44 -42.73
N GLN A 389 23.21 -0.64 -42.18
CA GLN A 389 22.12 -1.39 -42.80
C GLN A 389 20.76 -0.97 -42.24
N HIS A 390 20.70 -0.65 -40.94
CA HIS A 390 19.44 -0.31 -40.30
C HIS A 390 19.62 0.63 -39.11
N LYS A 391 18.57 1.39 -38.80
CA LYS A 391 18.46 2.27 -37.63
C LYS A 391 17.02 2.23 -37.14
N ALA A 392 16.83 2.00 -35.85
CA ALA A 392 15.49 1.91 -35.24
C ALA A 392 15.50 2.46 -33.80
N LEU A 393 14.33 2.84 -33.30
CA LEU A 393 14.15 3.24 -31.91
C LEU A 393 13.94 2.01 -31.01
N LEU A 394 14.50 2.03 -29.80
CA LEU A 394 14.18 1.07 -28.74
C LEU A 394 13.21 1.67 -27.71
N ALA A 395 13.45 2.94 -27.34
CA ALA A 395 12.62 3.68 -26.39
C ALA A 395 12.59 5.17 -26.76
N TRP A 396 11.47 5.87 -26.60
CA TRP A 396 11.36 7.30 -26.88
C TRP A 396 10.34 8.02 -26.01
N CYS A 397 10.51 9.33 -25.85
CA CYS A 397 9.61 10.22 -25.13
C CYS A 397 9.48 11.57 -25.85
N GLN A 398 8.49 12.37 -25.49
CA GLN A 398 8.36 13.74 -26.02
C GLN A 398 9.51 14.63 -25.54
N ILE A 399 9.87 15.63 -26.34
CA ILE A 399 10.88 16.61 -25.93
C ILE A 399 10.34 17.41 -24.72
N PRO A 400 11.06 17.44 -23.58
CA PRO A 400 10.59 18.12 -22.38
C PRO A 400 10.71 19.65 -22.50
N GLU A 401 9.97 20.36 -21.64
CA GLU A 401 10.14 21.80 -21.44
C GLU A 401 11.56 22.15 -20.97
N ALA A 402 12.00 23.37 -21.24
CA ALA A 402 13.37 23.82 -21.01
C ALA A 402 13.87 23.62 -19.57
N SER A 403 12.98 23.75 -18.58
CA SER A 403 13.23 23.53 -17.16
C SER A 403 13.55 22.07 -16.80
N ASN A 404 12.99 21.10 -17.54
CA ASN A 404 13.11 19.67 -17.28
C ASN A 404 14.18 18.98 -18.14
N ILE A 405 14.81 19.70 -19.08
CA ILE A 405 15.84 19.19 -20.00
C ILE A 405 16.97 18.45 -19.26
N PRO A 406 17.60 18.99 -18.21
CA PRO A 406 18.71 18.31 -17.54
C PRO A 406 18.29 16.98 -16.90
N LEU A 407 17.11 16.95 -16.25
CA LEU A 407 16.58 15.78 -15.58
C LEU A 407 16.20 14.66 -16.56
N TYR A 408 15.49 14.99 -17.64
CA TYR A 408 15.09 14.02 -18.66
C TYR A 408 16.30 13.45 -19.40
N ARG A 409 17.32 14.29 -19.66
CA ARG A 409 18.59 13.83 -20.24
C ARG A 409 19.26 12.79 -19.37
N THR A 410 19.29 12.98 -18.06
CA THR A 410 19.83 12.00 -17.11
C THR A 410 19.15 10.65 -17.26
N VAL A 411 17.81 10.61 -17.30
CA VAL A 411 17.06 9.35 -17.40
C VAL A 411 17.29 8.67 -18.76
N VAL A 412 17.30 9.42 -19.86
CA VAL A 412 17.53 8.88 -21.23
C VAL A 412 18.94 8.29 -21.36
N ILE A 413 19.97 8.95 -20.83
CA ILE A 413 21.35 8.45 -20.86
C ILE A 413 21.49 7.21 -19.97
N ALA A 414 20.80 7.17 -18.84
CA ALA A 414 20.81 6.01 -17.96
C ALA A 414 20.17 4.78 -18.64
N LEU A 415 19.07 4.99 -19.38
CA LEU A 415 18.41 3.96 -20.16
C LEU A 415 19.27 3.46 -21.34
N GLU A 416 20.01 4.36 -22.01
CA GLU A 416 20.99 3.98 -23.04
C GLU A 416 22.04 3.01 -22.48
N ALA A 417 22.59 3.33 -21.31
CA ALA A 417 23.62 2.50 -20.66
C ALA A 417 23.11 1.09 -20.39
N VAL A 418 21.92 0.98 -19.79
CA VAL A 418 21.31 -0.30 -19.43
C VAL A 418 21.06 -1.16 -20.67
N LEU A 419 20.46 -0.59 -21.72
CA LEU A 419 20.18 -1.32 -22.95
C LEU A 419 21.47 -1.73 -23.69
N ALA A 420 22.51 -0.88 -23.67
CA ALA A 420 23.82 -1.21 -24.23
C ALA A 420 24.48 -2.39 -23.50
N CYS A 421 24.37 -2.45 -22.17
CA CYS A 421 24.88 -3.55 -21.36
C CYS A 421 24.04 -4.83 -21.54
N TYR A 422 22.72 -4.72 -21.48
CA TYR A 422 21.80 -5.85 -21.55
C TYR A 422 21.90 -6.61 -22.89
N PHE A 423 21.96 -5.89 -24.02
CA PHE A 423 22.15 -6.50 -25.35
C PHE A 423 23.63 -6.72 -25.74
N TRP A 424 24.55 -6.50 -24.80
CA TRP A 424 25.99 -6.59 -24.99
C TRP A 424 26.52 -5.84 -26.22
N ALA A 425 26.03 -4.61 -26.45
CA ALA A 425 26.46 -3.75 -27.54
C ALA A 425 27.84 -3.08 -27.27
N MET A 426 28.65 -3.63 -26.36
CA MET A 426 29.93 -3.08 -25.93
C MET A 426 31.11 -3.50 -26.84
N ALA A 427 32.01 -2.56 -27.15
CA ALA A 427 33.13 -2.75 -28.08
C ALA A 427 34.29 -3.60 -27.52
N ARG A 428 34.46 -3.60 -26.19
CA ARG A 428 35.52 -4.34 -25.47
C ARG A 428 34.86 -5.28 -24.48
N ARG A 429 34.91 -6.59 -24.74
CA ARG A 429 34.27 -7.62 -23.88
C ARG A 429 35.02 -7.82 -22.55
N ASP A 430 36.28 -7.42 -22.50
CA ASP A 430 37.21 -7.49 -21.37
C ASP A 430 37.05 -6.34 -20.35
N HIS A 431 36.42 -5.23 -20.75
CA HIS A 431 36.16 -4.07 -19.90
C HIS A 431 34.66 -3.90 -19.67
N ASP A 432 34.08 -4.78 -18.86
CA ASP A 432 32.63 -4.87 -18.57
C ASP A 432 32.11 -3.77 -17.61
N TYR A 433 33.01 -2.99 -16.99
CA TYR A 433 32.72 -1.99 -15.95
C TYR A 433 31.89 -2.51 -14.77
N GLY A 434 31.91 -3.82 -14.52
CA GLY A 434 31.10 -4.49 -13.50
C GLY A 434 29.66 -4.80 -13.91
N PHE A 435 29.28 -4.63 -15.18
CA PHE A 435 27.91 -4.84 -15.66
C PHE A 435 27.65 -6.20 -16.32
N ASN A 436 28.61 -7.13 -16.30
CA ASN A 436 28.44 -8.45 -16.92
C ASN A 436 27.21 -9.21 -16.39
N HIS A 437 26.92 -9.07 -15.09
CA HIS A 437 25.77 -9.68 -14.44
C HIS A 437 24.39 -9.12 -14.89
N LEU A 438 24.35 -7.98 -15.60
CA LEU A 438 23.09 -7.43 -16.15
C LEU A 438 22.70 -8.11 -17.47
N CYS A 439 23.64 -8.74 -18.17
CA CYS A 439 23.38 -9.50 -19.38
C CYS A 439 23.02 -10.94 -18.99
N PRO A 440 21.80 -11.42 -19.28
CA PRO A 440 21.36 -12.75 -18.85
C PRO A 440 21.95 -13.88 -19.70
N TRP A 441 22.59 -13.56 -20.83
CA TRP A 441 23.07 -14.54 -21.80
C TRP A 441 24.61 -14.66 -21.81
N PRO A 442 25.16 -15.86 -22.06
CA PRO A 442 26.60 -16.04 -22.24
C PRO A 442 27.13 -15.24 -23.44
N LEU A 443 28.32 -14.66 -23.35
CA LEU A 443 28.83 -13.74 -24.38
C LEU A 443 29.03 -14.42 -25.74
N GLU A 444 29.32 -15.71 -25.75
CA GLU A 444 29.46 -16.55 -26.93
C GLU A 444 28.13 -16.80 -27.67
N SER A 445 26.98 -16.59 -27.01
CA SER A 445 25.65 -16.79 -27.60
C SER A 445 25.22 -15.67 -28.55
N PHE A 446 25.91 -14.53 -28.54
CA PHE A 446 25.61 -13.40 -29.41
C PHE A 446 26.16 -13.60 -30.82
N SER A 447 25.29 -13.50 -31.83
CA SER A 447 25.65 -13.58 -33.25
C SER A 447 26.29 -12.31 -33.82
N TYR A 448 26.59 -11.33 -32.97
CA TYR A 448 27.10 -10.00 -33.34
C TYR A 448 28.09 -9.47 -32.31
N SER A 449 28.84 -8.43 -32.72
CA SER A 449 29.76 -7.68 -31.86
C SER A 449 29.17 -6.32 -31.49
N GLY A 450 29.62 -5.74 -30.39
CA GLY A 450 29.24 -4.39 -29.96
C GLY A 450 30.18 -3.29 -30.46
N ALA A 451 29.71 -2.04 -30.42
CA ALA A 451 30.50 -0.85 -30.77
C ALA A 451 30.42 0.31 -29.76
N CYS A 452 29.78 0.11 -28.61
CA CYS A 452 29.73 1.09 -27.52
C CYS A 452 30.97 0.95 -26.63
N SER A 453 31.79 1.99 -26.48
CA SER A 453 33.07 1.86 -25.77
C SER A 453 33.13 2.52 -24.39
N TYR A 454 32.14 3.37 -24.08
CA TYR A 454 32.04 4.08 -22.82
C TYR A 454 30.76 3.66 -22.11
N ASN A 455 30.82 3.52 -20.79
CA ASN A 455 29.62 3.43 -19.97
C ASN A 455 28.95 4.82 -19.97
N PRO A 456 27.73 4.99 -20.52
CA PRO A 456 27.05 6.29 -20.53
C PRO A 456 26.80 6.86 -19.13
N LEU A 457 26.77 6.03 -18.08
CA LEU A 457 26.70 6.47 -16.68
C LEU A 457 27.96 7.20 -16.18
N LYS A 458 29.03 7.29 -16.99
CA LYS A 458 30.22 8.14 -16.73
C LYS A 458 30.04 9.57 -17.22
N GLU A 459 29.03 9.85 -18.03
CA GLU A 459 28.85 11.16 -18.66
C GLU A 459 28.63 12.26 -17.60
N ALA A 460 29.19 13.45 -17.87
CA ALA A 460 28.95 14.61 -17.03
C ALA A 460 27.54 15.15 -17.28
N ILE A 461 26.67 15.06 -16.28
CA ILE A 461 25.33 15.67 -16.35
C ILE A 461 25.50 17.19 -16.14
N HIS A 462 25.08 17.99 -17.12
CA HIS A 462 25.17 19.46 -17.09
C HIS A 462 23.79 20.12 -16.95
N GLY A 463 23.71 21.24 -16.23
CA GLY A 463 22.48 21.99 -15.98
C GLY A 463 21.95 21.82 -14.55
N ASP A 464 20.90 22.57 -14.22
CA ASP A 464 20.19 22.44 -12.94
C ASP A 464 19.30 21.20 -12.98
N ILE A 465 19.57 20.27 -12.07
CA ILE A 465 18.85 18.99 -11.91
C ILE A 465 17.97 19.00 -10.65
N GLY A 466 17.77 20.16 -10.02
CA GLY A 466 16.88 20.33 -8.87
C GLY A 466 17.48 19.86 -7.54
N LEU A 467 18.81 19.90 -7.39
CA LEU A 467 19.49 19.52 -6.15
C LEU A 467 19.50 20.69 -5.14
N SER A 468 19.27 20.38 -3.87
CA SER A 468 19.36 21.35 -2.77
C SER A 468 20.80 21.84 -2.56
N ALA A 469 20.96 22.96 -1.82
CA ALA A 469 22.29 23.47 -1.49
C ALA A 469 23.11 22.47 -0.66
N ASP A 470 22.45 21.70 0.20
CA ASP A 470 23.07 20.68 1.05
C ASP A 470 23.49 19.45 0.22
N GLU A 471 22.68 19.07 -0.77
CA GLU A 471 23.00 18.00 -1.72
C GLU A 471 24.20 18.39 -2.63
N LEU A 472 24.27 19.65 -3.07
CA LEU A 472 25.42 20.16 -3.83
C LEU A 472 26.72 20.17 -3.01
N GLN A 473 26.62 20.47 -1.71
CA GLN A 473 27.75 20.43 -0.78
C GLN A 473 28.22 18.99 -0.53
N SER A 474 27.28 18.07 -0.25
CA SER A 474 27.56 16.63 -0.09
C SER A 474 28.22 16.01 -1.34
N LEU A 475 27.78 16.42 -2.54
CA LEU A 475 28.42 16.02 -3.80
C LEU A 475 29.86 16.52 -3.91
N ALA A 476 30.11 17.79 -3.56
CA ALA A 476 31.45 18.36 -3.59
C ALA A 476 32.40 17.62 -2.63
N ASP A 477 31.91 17.26 -1.45
CA ASP A 477 32.68 16.54 -0.43
C ASP A 477 32.94 15.08 -0.85
N THR A 478 31.94 14.37 -1.39
CA THR A 478 32.10 13.00 -1.92
C THR A 478 33.10 12.95 -3.09
N VAL A 479 33.04 13.91 -4.01
CA VAL A 479 33.99 14.02 -5.13
C VAL A 479 35.40 14.32 -4.62
N ARG A 480 35.52 15.18 -3.60
CA ARG A 480 36.81 15.53 -2.97
C ARG A 480 37.44 14.32 -2.29
N GLU A 481 36.67 13.53 -1.56
CA GLU A 481 37.12 12.29 -0.92
C GLU A 481 37.53 11.21 -1.93
N LYS A 482 36.72 10.99 -2.98
CA LYS A 482 37.08 10.06 -4.07
C LYS A 482 38.36 10.46 -4.79
N ASN A 483 38.55 11.75 -5.07
CA ASN A 483 39.77 12.26 -5.68
C ASN A 483 41.00 12.09 -4.76
N LEU A 484 40.84 12.27 -3.44
CA LEU A 484 41.88 11.99 -2.45
C LEU A 484 42.24 10.50 -2.39
N ALA A 485 41.23 9.62 -2.39
CA ALA A 485 41.40 8.17 -2.34
C ALA A 485 42.03 7.61 -3.64
N TYR A 486 41.58 8.10 -4.80
CA TYR A 486 42.14 7.75 -6.10
C TYR A 486 43.58 8.24 -6.24
N GLY A 487 43.88 9.47 -5.82
CA GLY A 487 45.24 10.01 -5.81
C GLY A 487 46.18 9.16 -4.95
N LYS A 488 45.74 8.73 -3.77
CA LYS A 488 46.51 7.81 -2.90
C LYS A 488 46.74 6.44 -3.56
N LYS A 489 45.71 5.81 -4.15
CA LYS A 489 45.86 4.52 -4.86
C LYS A 489 46.76 4.63 -6.10
N TYR A 490 46.56 5.65 -6.94
CA TYR A 490 47.34 5.89 -8.15
C TYR A 490 48.84 6.12 -7.86
N HIS A 491 49.17 6.92 -6.84
CA HIS A 491 50.56 7.13 -6.43
C HIS A 491 51.20 5.92 -5.74
N THR A 492 50.41 5.07 -5.08
CA THR A 492 50.89 3.83 -4.45
C THR A 492 51.15 2.76 -5.51
N GLN A 493 50.27 2.63 -6.51
CA GLN A 493 50.40 1.68 -7.61
C GLN A 493 51.55 2.07 -8.56
N GLN A 494 51.70 3.37 -8.88
CA GLN A 494 52.88 3.85 -9.61
C GLN A 494 54.21 3.62 -8.87
N ARG A 495 54.21 3.54 -7.52
CA ARG A 495 55.43 3.25 -6.75
C ARG A 495 55.80 1.78 -6.74
N LEU A 496 54.81 0.89 -6.78
CA LEU A 496 54.99 -0.56 -6.73
C LEU A 496 55.34 -1.16 -8.10
N GLU A 497 54.92 -0.52 -9.21
CA GLU A 497 55.10 -1.02 -10.58
C GLU A 497 56.19 -0.26 -11.39
N ALA A 498 56.97 0.64 -10.76
CA ALA A 498 57.90 1.49 -11.49
C ALA A 498 59.20 0.78 -11.92
N THR A 499 59.25 0.41 -13.20
CA THR A 499 60.50 0.01 -13.88
C THR A 499 61.43 1.21 -14.13
N PRO A 500 62.74 0.99 -14.35
CA PRO A 500 63.71 2.05 -14.64
C PRO A 500 63.34 2.92 -15.86
N GLU A 501 62.72 2.35 -16.91
CA GLU A 501 62.29 3.14 -18.07
C GLU A 501 61.18 4.14 -17.74
N PHE A 502 60.24 3.77 -16.87
CA PHE A 502 59.11 4.63 -16.46
C PHE A 502 59.60 5.87 -15.69
N LYS A 503 60.58 5.69 -14.80
CA LYS A 503 61.19 6.80 -14.04
C LYS A 503 61.94 7.78 -14.94
N ALA A 504 62.61 7.28 -16.00
CA ALA A 504 63.30 8.12 -16.97
C ALA A 504 62.34 8.95 -17.85
N ALA A 505 61.18 8.39 -18.22
CA ALA A 505 60.15 9.12 -18.98
C ALA A 505 59.48 10.23 -18.14
N GLN A 506 59.23 9.97 -16.86
CA GLN A 506 58.63 10.94 -15.93
C GLN A 506 59.57 12.12 -15.63
N ALA A 507 60.88 11.88 -15.51
CA ALA A 507 61.88 12.93 -15.34
C ALA A 507 61.96 13.88 -16.56
N ARG A 508 61.81 13.33 -17.79
CA ARG A 508 61.77 14.12 -19.03
C ARG A 508 60.50 14.97 -19.16
N ALA A 509 59.36 14.48 -18.66
CA ALA A 509 58.10 15.22 -18.66
C ALA A 509 58.11 16.39 -17.65
N ASN A 510 58.67 16.16 -16.46
CA ASN A 510 58.73 17.17 -15.40
C ASN A 510 59.70 18.33 -15.69
N ALA A 511 60.75 18.10 -16.49
CA ALA A 511 61.67 19.15 -16.92
C ALA A 511 61.04 20.18 -17.88
N LYS A 512 59.85 19.90 -18.44
CA LYS A 512 59.24 20.73 -19.48
C LYS A 512 58.35 21.87 -18.95
N HIS A 513 58.00 21.91 -17.66
CA HIS A 513 56.98 22.83 -17.13
C HIS A 513 57.34 23.55 -15.81
N ARG A 514 58.16 24.63 -15.91
CA ARG A 514 58.07 25.98 -15.25
C ARG A 514 59.46 26.65 -15.25
N PRO A 515 59.67 28.00 -15.20
CA PRO A 515 58.80 29.10 -14.71
C PRO A 515 58.91 30.49 -15.46
N LYS A 516 57.84 31.32 -15.50
CA LYS A 516 58.01 32.81 -15.62
C LYS A 516 56.78 33.64 -15.19
N THR A 517 55.57 33.11 -15.29
CA THR A 517 54.31 33.86 -15.04
C THR A 517 53.78 33.83 -13.61
N GLN A 518 54.34 32.99 -12.71
CA GLN A 518 53.78 32.81 -11.37
C GLN A 518 54.31 33.81 -10.33
N LYS A 519 55.53 34.35 -10.53
CA LYS A 519 56.16 35.28 -9.59
C LYS A 519 55.54 36.69 -9.67
N ILE A 520 55.26 37.16 -10.88
CA ILE A 520 54.60 38.45 -11.16
C ILE A 520 53.19 38.54 -10.55
N ARG A 521 52.47 37.40 -10.50
CA ARG A 521 51.10 37.32 -9.97
C ARG A 521 51.03 37.42 -8.44
N GLN A 522 52.10 37.05 -7.74
CA GLN A 522 52.14 37.06 -6.27
C GLN A 522 52.51 38.44 -5.72
N GLU A 523 53.34 39.20 -6.44
CA GLU A 523 53.76 40.55 -6.07
C GLU A 523 52.61 41.59 -6.18
N ALA A 524 51.78 41.51 -7.23
CA ALA A 524 50.65 42.44 -7.43
C ALA A 524 49.53 42.35 -6.38
N VAL A 525 49.32 41.15 -5.81
CA VAL A 525 48.31 40.89 -4.77
C VAL A 525 48.78 41.39 -3.40
N ALA A 526 50.09 41.32 -3.13
CA ALA A 526 50.69 41.79 -1.89
C ALA A 526 50.66 43.34 -1.77
N GLU A 527 50.77 44.07 -2.89
CA GLU A 527 50.81 45.54 -2.92
C GLU A 527 49.42 46.22 -3.01
N LYS A 528 48.31 45.45 -3.00
CA LYS A 528 46.92 45.95 -3.13
C LYS A 528 46.68 46.92 -4.30
N ARG A 529 47.41 46.76 -5.41
CA ARG A 529 47.39 47.70 -6.55
C ARG A 529 46.04 47.85 -7.25
N PHE A 530 45.14 46.87 -7.12
CA PHE A 530 43.82 46.88 -7.75
C PHE A 530 42.73 46.50 -6.74
N HIS A 531 42.23 47.46 -5.96
CA HIS A 531 41.29 47.23 -4.84
C HIS A 531 39.96 47.96 -5.02
N CYS A 532 38.85 47.29 -4.70
CA CYS A 532 37.49 47.83 -4.74
C CYS A 532 37.02 48.24 -3.34
N VAL A 533 36.79 49.55 -3.13
CA VAL A 533 36.46 50.12 -1.80
C VAL A 533 35.03 49.83 -1.36
N VAL A 534 34.06 49.80 -2.29
CA VAL A 534 32.63 49.54 -1.99
C VAL A 534 32.40 48.09 -1.53
N CYS A 535 33.17 47.14 -2.06
CA CYS A 535 33.05 45.73 -1.73
C CYS A 535 34.20 45.18 -0.88
N ASN A 536 35.22 46.00 -0.60
CA ASN A 536 36.46 45.66 0.11
C ASN A 536 37.16 44.40 -0.44
N LEU A 537 37.42 44.36 -1.76
CA LEU A 537 37.99 43.20 -2.47
C LEU A 537 39.22 43.60 -3.31
N SER A 538 40.31 42.83 -3.21
CA SER A 538 41.53 43.01 -4.03
C SER A 538 41.53 42.09 -5.25
N CYS A 539 41.83 42.63 -6.43
CA CYS A 539 41.81 41.96 -7.73
C CYS A 539 43.24 41.75 -8.28
N SER A 540 43.41 40.78 -9.18
CA SER A 540 44.73 40.41 -9.71
C SER A 540 45.33 41.42 -10.69
N ASP A 541 44.48 42.20 -11.36
CA ASP A 541 44.84 43.22 -12.36
C ASP A 541 43.65 44.18 -12.56
N GLN A 542 43.88 45.27 -13.31
CA GLN A 542 42.87 46.29 -13.59
C GLN A 542 41.66 45.75 -14.37
N SER A 543 41.85 44.74 -15.23
CA SER A 543 40.76 44.18 -16.04
C SER A 543 39.76 43.43 -15.16
N HIS A 544 40.26 42.62 -14.22
CA HIS A 544 39.40 41.95 -13.24
C HIS A 544 38.70 42.91 -12.28
N LEU A 545 39.34 44.02 -11.91
CA LEU A 545 38.68 45.04 -11.09
C LEU A 545 37.53 45.71 -11.85
N ASN A 546 37.71 45.95 -13.15
CA ASN A 546 36.68 46.53 -14.00
C ASN A 546 35.50 45.56 -14.21
N GLU A 547 35.76 44.26 -14.41
CA GLU A 547 34.71 43.23 -14.45
C GLU A 547 33.95 43.13 -13.12
N HIS A 548 34.66 43.15 -12.00
CA HIS A 548 34.05 43.15 -10.67
C HIS A 548 33.09 44.34 -10.48
N ASN A 549 33.53 45.55 -10.84
CA ASN A 549 32.71 46.77 -10.73
C ASN A 549 31.49 46.74 -11.67
N ALA A 550 31.56 46.01 -12.78
CA ALA A 550 30.46 45.86 -13.72
C ALA A 550 29.36 44.90 -13.22
N THR A 551 29.63 44.07 -12.20
CA THR A 551 28.67 43.06 -11.71
C THR A 551 27.43 43.67 -11.06
N ALA A 552 26.28 43.02 -11.25
CA ALA A 552 24.99 43.42 -10.66
C ALA A 552 25.04 43.50 -9.12
N ARG A 553 25.88 42.67 -8.49
CA ARG A 553 26.11 42.64 -7.05
C ARG A 553 26.79 43.92 -6.54
N HIS A 554 27.80 44.42 -7.26
CA HIS A 554 28.48 45.67 -6.92
C HIS A 554 27.53 46.87 -7.09
N LYS A 555 26.80 46.93 -8.21
CA LYS A 555 25.84 48.01 -8.51
C LYS A 555 24.68 48.10 -7.50
N ARG A 556 24.22 46.96 -6.94
CA ARG A 556 23.18 46.93 -5.92
C ARG A 556 23.64 47.53 -4.58
N ARG A 557 24.87 47.22 -4.14
CA ARG A 557 25.45 47.77 -2.90
C ARG A 557 25.71 49.28 -2.95
N VAL A 558 25.93 49.83 -4.14
CA VAL A 558 26.02 51.28 -4.36
C VAL A 558 24.65 51.97 -4.18
N LYS A 559 23.54 51.30 -4.51
CA LYS A 559 22.18 51.86 -4.43
C LYS A 559 21.54 51.84 -3.03
N GLU A 560 21.92 50.89 -2.17
CA GLU A 560 21.21 50.61 -0.91
C GLU A 560 21.65 51.45 0.30
N GLY A 561 22.48 52.49 0.11
CA GLY A 561 22.79 53.48 1.16
C GLY A 561 23.45 52.95 2.45
N GLY A 562 23.79 51.66 2.53
CA GLY A 562 24.59 51.07 3.59
C GLY A 562 23.90 50.76 4.94
N LYS A 563 22.56 50.78 5.05
CA LYS A 563 21.86 50.35 6.29
C LYS A 563 21.42 48.88 6.23
N GLY A 564 21.63 48.13 7.33
CA GLY A 564 21.50 46.67 7.41
C GLY A 564 20.12 46.14 7.88
N PRO A 565 19.85 44.83 7.73
CA PRO A 565 18.55 44.16 7.94
C PRO A 565 18.14 43.88 9.42
N HIS A 566 16.84 43.75 9.72
CA HIS A 566 16.25 43.63 11.08
C HIS A 566 15.17 42.52 11.19
N CYS A 567 14.95 41.92 12.38
CA CYS A 567 13.96 40.87 12.68
C CYS A 567 12.92 41.35 13.70
N ASP A 568 11.64 41.31 13.32
CA ASP A 568 10.53 41.83 14.13
C ASP A 568 10.03 40.83 15.20
N ILE A 569 10.06 39.52 14.92
CA ILE A 569 9.60 38.44 15.84
C ILE A 569 10.50 38.37 17.09
N CYS A 570 11.77 38.74 16.95
CA CYS A 570 12.77 38.71 18.03
C CYS A 570 13.34 40.10 18.38
N ASN A 571 12.86 41.16 17.71
CA ASN A 571 13.26 42.57 17.83
C ASN A 571 14.80 42.81 17.83
N LYS A 572 15.51 42.39 16.76
CA LYS A 572 16.99 42.49 16.63
C LYS A 572 17.48 42.95 15.26
N SER A 573 18.51 43.80 15.22
CA SER A 573 19.15 44.33 13.99
C SER A 573 20.46 43.61 13.64
N PHE A 574 20.76 43.46 12.35
CA PHE A 574 21.87 42.68 11.80
C PHE A 574 22.67 43.45 10.73
N LYS A 575 23.96 43.09 10.60
CA LYS A 575 24.90 43.74 9.66
C LYS A 575 24.81 43.19 8.23
N TYR A 576 24.46 41.91 8.07
CA TYR A 576 24.30 41.25 6.77
C TYR A 576 22.96 40.47 6.68
N PRO A 577 22.29 40.41 5.51
CA PRO A 577 21.05 39.63 5.34
C PRO A 577 21.19 38.14 5.56
N SER A 578 22.41 37.60 5.38
CA SER A 578 22.73 36.22 5.73
C SER A 578 22.57 35.96 7.23
N ASP A 579 22.86 36.95 8.05
CA ASP A 579 22.85 36.81 9.51
C ASP A 579 21.43 36.92 10.05
N LEU A 580 20.60 37.78 9.44
CA LEU A 580 19.15 37.77 9.67
C LEU A 580 18.55 36.41 9.27
N LYS A 581 18.88 35.90 8.07
CA LYS A 581 18.40 34.58 7.62
C LYS A 581 18.91 33.42 8.47
N ALA A 582 20.13 33.51 9.00
CA ALA A 582 20.66 32.52 9.92
C ALA A 582 19.96 32.60 11.29
N HIS A 583 19.64 33.81 11.75
CA HIS A 583 18.87 34.05 12.96
C HIS A 583 17.42 33.51 12.85
N GLU A 584 16.73 33.80 11.74
CA GLU A 584 15.37 33.29 11.46
C GLU A 584 15.32 31.75 11.35
N LYS A 585 16.42 31.13 10.91
CA LYS A 585 16.58 29.66 10.85
C LYS A 585 17.10 29.04 12.15
N GLY A 586 17.43 29.86 13.15
CA GLY A 586 17.96 29.39 14.42
C GLY A 586 16.88 28.73 15.24
N ALA A 587 17.24 27.66 15.96
CA ALA A 587 16.31 26.89 16.79
C ALA A 587 15.51 27.76 17.78
N THR A 588 16.09 28.85 18.30
CA THR A 588 15.39 29.79 19.19
C THR A 588 14.30 30.58 18.48
N HIS A 589 14.54 31.04 17.26
CA HIS A 589 13.53 31.75 16.45
C HIS A 589 12.42 30.79 16.02
N LEU A 590 12.78 29.59 15.55
CA LEU A 590 11.82 28.56 15.16
C LEU A 590 10.98 28.06 16.34
N ARG A 591 11.53 28.01 17.56
CA ARG A 591 10.77 27.64 18.77
C ARG A 591 9.76 28.73 19.17
N ASN A 592 10.16 30.00 19.07
CA ASN A 592 9.25 31.13 19.27
C ASN A 592 8.18 31.22 18.17
N ALA A 593 8.49 30.77 16.95
CA ALA A 593 7.54 30.69 15.84
C ALA A 593 6.62 29.44 15.89
N ALA A 594 7.11 28.29 16.35
CA ALA A 594 6.37 27.02 16.42
C ALA A 594 5.36 26.97 17.57
N ALA A 595 5.55 27.75 18.63
CA ALA A 595 4.55 27.93 19.69
C ALA A 595 3.23 28.54 19.18
N HIS A 596 3.21 29.05 17.94
CA HIS A 596 2.02 29.63 17.32
C HIS A 596 1.23 28.69 16.39
N VAL A 597 1.71 27.48 16.04
CA VAL A 597 1.06 26.64 15.00
C VAL A 597 1.25 25.11 15.20
N SER A 598 0.36 24.42 15.92
CA SER A 598 0.15 22.95 15.74
C SER A 598 -1.14 22.43 16.39
N GLU A 599 -2.11 21.98 15.57
CA GLU A 599 -3.22 21.08 15.94
C GLU A 599 -3.76 20.38 14.66
N PHE A 600 -4.18 19.11 14.77
CA PHE A 600 -4.87 18.23 13.78
C PHE A 600 -4.05 17.37 12.78
N GLU A 601 -3.70 16.14 13.19
CA GLU A 601 -3.65 14.94 12.32
C GLU A 601 -3.59 13.66 13.21
N SER A 602 -4.67 12.87 13.30
CA SER A 602 -4.67 11.44 13.75
C SER A 602 -6.09 10.86 13.87
N ILE A 603 -6.61 10.22 12.81
CA ILE A 603 -7.77 9.30 12.88
C ILE A 603 -7.59 8.18 11.85
N GLU A 604 -6.77 7.16 12.17
CA GLU A 604 -6.81 5.85 11.52
C GLU A 604 -6.50 4.82 12.60
N ASN A 605 -7.41 3.87 12.86
CA ASN A 605 -7.08 2.53 13.39
C ASN A 605 -8.29 1.58 13.47
N ASP A 606 -8.51 0.88 12.36
CA ASP A 606 -8.90 -0.53 12.36
C ASP A 606 -8.54 -1.03 10.95
N ALA A 607 -7.27 -1.28 10.67
CA ALA A 607 -6.82 -1.56 9.30
C ALA A 607 -7.26 -2.98 8.88
N ASN A 608 -8.24 -3.07 7.98
CA ASN A 608 -8.64 -4.29 7.27
C ASN A 608 -8.44 -4.06 5.77
N LEU A 609 -7.98 -5.07 5.04
CA LEU A 609 -7.57 -4.98 3.62
C LEU A 609 -8.67 -4.46 2.66
N PRO A 610 -8.40 -4.21 1.37
CA PRO A 610 -9.38 -3.77 0.35
C PRO A 610 -10.69 -4.57 0.32
N LYS A 611 -10.65 -5.85 0.75
CA LYS A 611 -11.81 -6.75 0.94
C LYS A 611 -12.57 -6.53 2.23
N GLY A 612 -11.83 -6.13 3.26
CA GLY A 612 -12.37 -5.62 4.50
C GLY A 612 -13.34 -4.46 4.27
N GLU A 613 -13.26 -3.77 3.13
CA GLU A 613 -14.27 -2.79 2.74
C GLU A 613 -15.63 -3.44 2.48
N MET A 614 -15.71 -4.62 1.83
CA MET A 614 -16.99 -5.33 1.65
C MET A 614 -17.58 -5.77 3.00
N LYS A 615 -16.77 -6.45 3.84
CA LYS A 615 -17.16 -6.87 5.19
C LYS A 615 -17.63 -5.67 6.03
N LYS A 616 -16.78 -4.65 6.15
CA LYS A 616 -17.04 -3.48 7.01
C LYS A 616 -18.07 -2.52 6.41
N GLY A 617 -18.33 -2.61 5.11
CA GLY A 617 -19.45 -1.96 4.45
C GLY A 617 -20.78 -2.54 4.92
N VAL A 618 -20.94 -3.87 4.89
CA VAL A 618 -22.09 -4.57 5.49
C VAL A 618 -22.23 -4.23 6.97
N PHE A 619 -21.11 -4.18 7.70
CA PHE A 619 -21.13 -3.82 9.11
C PHE A 619 -21.60 -2.38 9.36
N THR A 620 -21.14 -1.42 8.54
CA THR A 620 -21.63 -0.03 8.59
C THR A 620 -23.13 0.04 8.29
N VAL A 621 -23.61 -0.76 7.34
CA VAL A 621 -25.05 -0.87 7.04
C VAL A 621 -25.82 -1.32 8.28
N LEU A 622 -25.35 -2.35 8.96
CA LEU A 622 -26.01 -2.87 10.16
C LEU A 622 -25.95 -1.91 11.34
N PHE A 623 -24.86 -1.13 11.49
CA PHE A 623 -24.78 -0.05 12.47
C PHE A 623 -25.84 1.05 12.28
N TYR A 624 -26.43 1.17 11.09
CA TYR A 624 -27.56 2.05 10.82
C TYR A 624 -28.90 1.33 10.92
N GLU A 625 -29.05 0.24 10.17
CA GLU A 625 -30.31 -0.49 9.99
C GLU A 625 -30.83 -1.10 11.30
N MET A 626 -29.97 -1.74 12.08
CA MET A 626 -30.39 -2.44 13.30
C MET A 626 -30.91 -1.48 14.37
N PRO A 627 -30.21 -0.38 14.73
CA PRO A 627 -30.74 0.56 15.70
C PRO A 627 -31.96 1.34 15.20
N ILE A 628 -31.99 1.74 13.93
CA ILE A 628 -33.05 2.63 13.40
C ILE A 628 -34.33 1.85 13.11
N LYS A 629 -34.26 0.70 12.44
CA LYS A 629 -35.45 -0.05 12.01
C LYS A 629 -35.90 -1.10 13.02
N HIS A 630 -34.97 -1.67 13.78
CA HIS A 630 -35.24 -2.84 14.62
C HIS A 630 -35.03 -2.60 16.11
N ASN A 631 -34.49 -1.44 16.52
CA ASN A 631 -34.04 -1.17 17.88
C ASN A 631 -33.09 -2.26 18.43
N VAL A 632 -32.30 -2.85 17.55
CA VAL A 632 -31.29 -3.88 17.87
C VAL A 632 -29.92 -3.21 17.95
N LEU A 633 -29.15 -3.58 18.97
CA LEU A 633 -27.83 -2.98 19.22
C LEU A 633 -26.75 -3.71 18.44
N THR A 634 -26.15 -3.05 17.45
CA THR A 634 -24.96 -3.55 16.73
C THR A 634 -23.67 -3.23 17.49
N LEU A 635 -22.75 -4.18 17.52
CA LEU A 635 -21.57 -4.18 18.38
C LEU A 635 -20.34 -4.68 17.62
N HIS A 636 -19.23 -3.96 17.80
CA HIS A 636 -17.90 -4.43 17.39
C HIS A 636 -17.25 -5.16 18.57
N SER A 637 -17.54 -6.46 18.64
CA SER A 637 -17.14 -7.32 19.74
C SER A 637 -16.99 -8.75 19.27
N SER A 638 -16.12 -9.52 19.91
CA SER A 638 -16.23 -10.99 19.87
C SER A 638 -17.22 -11.45 20.93
N ALA A 639 -17.74 -12.66 20.78
CA ALA A 639 -18.65 -13.24 21.74
C ALA A 639 -18.42 -14.74 21.89
N ASN A 640 -18.54 -15.24 23.11
CA ASN A 640 -18.54 -16.67 23.39
C ASN A 640 -19.55 -17.04 24.48
N GLU A 641 -19.90 -18.31 24.53
CA GLU A 641 -20.89 -18.87 25.46
C GLU A 641 -20.25 -19.99 26.29
N GLY A 642 -20.41 -19.92 27.61
CA GLY A 642 -20.01 -20.99 28.52
C GLY A 642 -20.96 -22.18 28.48
N LYS A 643 -20.53 -23.31 29.06
CA LYS A 643 -21.36 -24.53 29.13
C LYS A 643 -22.69 -24.35 29.87
N ASN A 644 -22.77 -23.34 30.74
CA ASN A 644 -23.97 -23.00 31.50
C ASN A 644 -24.88 -21.99 30.76
N GLY A 645 -24.54 -21.62 29.52
CA GLY A 645 -25.29 -20.66 28.71
C GLY A 645 -24.95 -19.19 29.00
N ASP A 646 -23.96 -18.91 29.86
CA ASP A 646 -23.51 -17.55 30.15
C ASP A 646 -22.75 -16.98 28.96
N VAL A 647 -23.19 -15.81 28.47
CA VAL A 647 -22.60 -15.16 27.29
C VAL A 647 -21.71 -14.00 27.72
N THR A 648 -20.52 -13.90 27.13
CA THR A 648 -19.58 -12.79 27.33
C THR A 648 -19.32 -12.07 26.01
N LEU A 649 -19.41 -10.74 26.03
CA LEU A 649 -19.03 -9.86 24.92
C LEU A 649 -17.67 -9.21 25.21
N PHE A 650 -16.75 -9.22 24.24
CA PHE A 650 -15.44 -8.60 24.36
C PHE A 650 -15.28 -7.49 23.32
N PHE A 651 -15.20 -6.25 23.78
CA PHE A 651 -14.98 -5.06 22.96
C PHE A 651 -13.50 -4.72 22.95
N GLY A 652 -12.97 -4.35 21.78
CA GLY A 652 -11.57 -3.97 21.69
C GLY A 652 -11.10 -3.81 20.26
N LEU A 653 -10.18 -2.86 20.07
CA LEU A 653 -9.51 -2.66 18.79
C LEU A 653 -8.54 -3.81 18.49
N SER A 654 -8.03 -3.85 17.25
CA SER A 654 -6.99 -4.80 16.86
C SER A 654 -5.78 -4.73 17.82
N GLY A 655 -5.27 -5.90 18.24
CA GLY A 655 -4.10 -6.01 19.13
C GLY A 655 -4.38 -5.87 20.63
N THR A 656 -5.63 -5.66 21.07
CA THR A 656 -6.00 -5.61 22.50
C THR A 656 -6.30 -6.99 23.11
N GLY A 657 -6.27 -8.05 22.32
CA GLY A 657 -6.50 -9.43 22.75
C GLY A 657 -7.92 -9.96 22.51
N LYS A 658 -8.79 -9.24 21.80
CA LYS A 658 -10.19 -9.66 21.53
C LYS A 658 -10.31 -11.11 21.04
N THR A 659 -9.65 -11.44 19.93
CA THR A 659 -9.67 -12.78 19.33
C THR A 659 -9.05 -13.84 20.26
N THR A 660 -7.90 -13.52 20.86
CA THR A 660 -7.17 -14.42 21.77
C THR A 660 -7.96 -14.75 23.04
N LEU A 661 -8.70 -13.79 23.58
CA LEU A 661 -9.48 -13.95 24.82
C LEU A 661 -10.86 -14.58 24.56
N SER A 662 -11.45 -14.38 23.37
CA SER A 662 -12.68 -15.09 22.99
C SER A 662 -12.43 -16.54 22.57
N ALA A 663 -11.24 -16.85 22.06
CA ALA A 663 -10.79 -18.21 21.78
C ALA A 663 -10.42 -18.96 23.08
N ASP A 664 -11.43 -19.23 23.89
CA ASP A 664 -11.35 -20.03 25.11
C ASP A 664 -11.76 -21.47 24.80
N PRO A 665 -10.90 -22.49 25.03
CA PRO A 665 -11.24 -23.88 24.75
C PRO A 665 -12.43 -24.41 25.58
N ASN A 666 -12.80 -23.74 26.67
CA ASN A 666 -13.92 -24.14 27.52
C ASN A 666 -15.25 -23.48 27.15
N ARG A 667 -15.24 -22.55 26.18
CA ARG A 667 -16.41 -21.76 25.77
C ARG A 667 -16.62 -21.89 24.27
N ALA A 668 -17.88 -21.92 23.84
CA ALA A 668 -18.21 -22.00 22.43
C ALA A 668 -18.14 -20.61 21.79
N LEU A 669 -17.37 -20.44 20.72
CA LEU A 669 -17.24 -19.17 20.02
C LEU A 669 -18.53 -18.86 19.25
N ILE A 670 -19.16 -17.72 19.51
CA ILE A 670 -20.30 -17.22 18.71
C ILE A 670 -19.77 -16.48 17.48
N GLY A 671 -18.74 -15.65 17.65
CA GLY A 671 -18.07 -14.94 16.57
C GLY A 671 -16.89 -14.12 17.08
N ASP A 672 -16.00 -13.70 16.19
CA ASP A 672 -14.74 -13.02 16.53
C ASP A 672 -14.78 -11.49 16.46
N ASP A 673 -15.79 -10.88 15.82
CA ASP A 673 -15.69 -9.46 15.47
C ASP A 673 -17.02 -8.67 15.46
N GLU A 674 -18.12 -9.19 14.91
CA GLU A 674 -19.33 -8.40 14.64
C GLU A 674 -20.60 -9.09 15.17
N HIS A 675 -21.30 -8.44 16.12
CA HIS A 675 -22.49 -9.03 16.75
C HIS A 675 -23.63 -8.03 16.86
N CYS A 676 -24.82 -8.57 17.06
CA CYS A 676 -26.00 -7.81 17.47
C CYS A 676 -26.55 -8.36 18.78
N TRP A 677 -27.01 -7.46 19.66
CA TRP A 677 -27.75 -7.79 20.86
C TRP A 677 -29.20 -7.33 20.68
N SER A 678 -30.09 -8.31 20.45
CA SER A 678 -31.53 -8.08 20.34
C SER A 678 -32.22 -8.34 21.70
N ASP A 679 -33.55 -8.41 21.72
CA ASP A 679 -34.28 -8.80 22.93
C ASP A 679 -34.32 -10.34 23.10
N ASN A 680 -33.91 -11.08 22.06
CA ASN A 680 -33.86 -12.54 22.05
C ASN A 680 -32.45 -13.09 22.33
N GLY A 681 -31.51 -12.24 22.76
CA GLY A 681 -30.11 -12.62 23.00
C GLY A 681 -29.14 -12.01 21.99
N VAL A 682 -28.05 -12.73 21.71
CA VAL A 682 -26.94 -12.25 20.88
C VAL A 682 -26.76 -13.15 19.66
N PHE A 683 -26.53 -12.53 18.50
CA PHE A 683 -26.19 -13.26 17.28
C PHE A 683 -25.01 -12.64 16.56
N ASN A 684 -24.20 -13.49 15.94
CA ASN A 684 -23.12 -13.07 15.05
C ASN A 684 -23.72 -12.47 13.76
N ILE A 685 -23.04 -11.51 13.18
CA ILE A 685 -23.38 -10.94 11.87
C ILE A 685 -22.81 -11.80 10.74
N GLU A 686 -21.68 -12.46 10.97
CA GLU A 686 -20.83 -13.06 9.94
C GLU A 686 -20.97 -14.58 9.85
N GLY A 687 -20.68 -15.16 8.68
CA GLY A 687 -20.57 -16.61 8.45
C GLY A 687 -19.15 -17.17 8.60
N GLY A 688 -18.19 -16.35 9.02
CA GLY A 688 -16.78 -16.70 9.11
C GLY A 688 -15.98 -15.73 9.98
N CYS A 689 -14.67 -15.97 10.05
CA CYS A 689 -13.74 -15.12 10.79
C CYS A 689 -12.73 -14.49 9.83
N TYR A 690 -12.21 -13.32 10.21
CA TYR A 690 -11.20 -12.60 9.44
C TYR A 690 -9.96 -12.27 10.29
N ALA A 691 -9.25 -13.33 10.67
CA ALA A 691 -8.18 -13.28 11.65
C ALA A 691 -6.89 -12.66 11.11
N LYS A 692 -6.14 -11.99 12.00
CA LYS A 692 -4.76 -11.56 11.76
C LYS A 692 -3.83 -12.77 11.81
N THR A 693 -2.86 -12.84 10.90
CA THR A 693 -1.94 -13.98 10.80
C THR A 693 -0.50 -13.66 11.17
N ILE A 694 -0.13 -12.40 11.38
CA ILE A 694 1.23 -12.05 11.77
C ILE A 694 1.56 -12.64 13.16
N GLY A 695 2.69 -13.31 13.28
CA GLY A 695 3.14 -14.00 14.50
C GLY A 695 2.32 -15.25 14.87
N LEU A 696 1.44 -15.72 13.97
CA LEU A 696 0.57 -16.88 14.20
C LEU A 696 1.40 -18.16 14.27
N SER A 697 1.14 -18.98 15.29
CA SER A 697 1.73 -20.31 15.43
C SER A 697 0.73 -21.31 16.00
N ALA A 698 0.93 -22.60 15.70
CA ALA A 698 0.07 -23.67 16.18
C ALA A 698 0.08 -23.77 17.72
N GLU A 699 1.18 -23.38 18.37
CA GLU A 699 1.31 -23.43 19.83
C GLU A 699 0.53 -22.31 20.53
N LYS A 700 0.49 -21.11 19.94
CA LYS A 700 -0.17 -19.94 20.53
C LYS A 700 -1.67 -19.93 20.25
N GLU A 701 -2.07 -20.24 19.02
CA GLU A 701 -3.45 -20.10 18.53
C GLU A 701 -3.85 -21.31 17.65
N PRO A 702 -3.97 -22.52 18.25
CA PRO A 702 -4.15 -23.78 17.52
C PRO A 702 -5.43 -23.82 16.67
N ASP A 703 -6.55 -23.28 17.15
CA ASP A 703 -7.82 -23.29 16.41
C ASP A 703 -7.75 -22.41 15.15
N ILE A 704 -7.16 -21.21 15.26
CA ILE A 704 -6.99 -20.30 14.12
C ILE A 704 -6.01 -20.90 13.13
N PHE A 705 -4.88 -21.43 13.60
CA PHE A 705 -3.88 -22.09 12.75
C PHE A 705 -4.48 -23.29 12.01
N GLY A 706 -5.25 -24.13 12.71
CA GLY A 706 -5.94 -25.29 12.14
C GLY A 706 -7.08 -24.93 11.16
N ALA A 707 -7.64 -23.73 11.27
CA ALA A 707 -8.61 -23.21 10.32
C ALA A 707 -7.99 -22.75 9.00
N ILE A 708 -6.66 -22.62 8.89
CA ILE A 708 -6.00 -22.26 7.64
C ILE A 708 -5.80 -23.51 6.79
N ARG A 709 -6.74 -23.78 5.88
CA ARG A 709 -6.75 -24.96 5.02
C ARG A 709 -7.47 -24.69 3.70
N TYR A 710 -7.67 -25.71 2.86
CA TYR A 710 -8.53 -25.60 1.68
C TYR A 710 -9.89 -24.97 2.01
N GLY A 711 -10.27 -23.94 1.26
CA GLY A 711 -11.43 -23.08 1.50
C GLY A 711 -11.11 -21.74 2.18
N SER A 712 -9.95 -21.62 2.82
CA SER A 712 -9.49 -20.38 3.46
C SER A 712 -8.76 -19.47 2.46
N VAL A 713 -8.83 -18.15 2.68
CA VAL A 713 -8.14 -17.13 1.88
C VAL A 713 -7.11 -16.43 2.75
N LEU A 714 -5.83 -16.64 2.46
CA LEU A 714 -4.72 -15.88 3.02
C LEU A 714 -4.48 -14.61 2.20
N GLU A 715 -4.14 -13.52 2.87
CA GLU A 715 -3.93 -12.24 2.21
C GLU A 715 -2.63 -11.56 2.64
N ASN A 716 -1.84 -11.19 1.63
CA ASN A 716 -0.54 -10.54 1.76
C ASN A 716 0.45 -11.27 2.66
N VAL A 717 0.31 -12.59 2.78
CA VAL A 717 1.31 -13.42 3.44
C VAL A 717 2.48 -13.71 2.49
N VAL A 718 3.67 -13.84 3.06
CA VAL A 718 4.84 -14.36 2.35
C VAL A 718 4.90 -15.87 2.58
N PHE A 719 5.29 -16.60 1.55
CA PHE A 719 5.43 -18.05 1.60
C PHE A 719 6.60 -18.49 0.73
N ASP A 720 7.22 -19.62 1.08
CA ASP A 720 8.32 -20.19 0.31
C ASP A 720 7.80 -20.68 -1.07
N PRO A 721 8.41 -20.25 -2.20
CA PRO A 721 7.91 -20.57 -3.53
C PRO A 721 7.99 -22.06 -3.89
N LEU A 722 8.85 -22.83 -3.23
CA LEU A 722 9.07 -24.26 -3.45
C LEU A 722 8.23 -25.11 -2.48
N THR A 723 8.36 -24.90 -1.18
CA THR A 723 7.65 -25.70 -0.15
C THR A 723 6.20 -25.25 0.03
N ARG A 724 5.88 -24.02 -0.37
CA ARG A 724 4.58 -23.35 -0.17
C ARG A 724 4.23 -23.09 1.29
N GLU A 725 5.17 -23.29 2.21
CA GLU A 725 4.98 -22.97 3.63
C GLU A 725 4.92 -21.45 3.82
N VAL A 726 3.94 -21.02 4.63
CA VAL A 726 3.71 -19.61 4.93
C VAL A 726 4.64 -19.19 6.06
N ASP A 727 5.34 -18.08 5.86
CA ASP A 727 6.07 -17.41 6.93
C ASP A 727 5.14 -16.39 7.60
N TYR A 728 4.60 -16.77 8.77
CA TYR A 728 3.70 -15.91 9.53
C TYR A 728 4.44 -14.81 10.30
N ASP A 729 5.76 -14.84 10.39
CA ASP A 729 6.55 -13.77 11.02
C ASP A 729 7.01 -12.72 9.98
N ASP A 730 6.85 -13.00 8.69
CA ASP A 730 7.22 -12.09 7.60
C ASP A 730 6.15 -10.99 7.37
N ALA A 731 6.54 -9.75 7.69
CA ALA A 731 5.74 -8.55 7.49
C ALA A 731 6.22 -7.68 6.31
N THR A 732 7.08 -8.19 5.42
CA THR A 732 7.68 -7.41 4.31
C THR A 732 6.65 -6.74 3.40
N LEU A 733 5.48 -7.35 3.24
CA LEU A 733 4.36 -6.78 2.50
C LEU A 733 3.49 -5.88 3.38
N THR A 734 3.18 -6.35 4.60
CA THR A 734 2.39 -5.61 5.58
C THR A 734 2.40 -6.33 6.93
N GLU A 735 2.37 -5.56 8.02
CA GLU A 735 2.05 -6.05 9.37
C GLU A 735 0.60 -6.53 9.52
N ASN A 736 -0.25 -6.28 8.54
CA ASN A 736 -1.68 -6.62 8.53
C ASN A 736 -1.98 -7.86 7.67
N THR A 737 -1.15 -8.90 7.77
CA THR A 737 -1.47 -10.18 7.11
C THR A 737 -2.74 -10.79 7.71
N ARG A 738 -3.57 -11.42 6.86
CA ARG A 738 -4.90 -11.90 7.24
C ARG A 738 -5.22 -13.28 6.68
N CYS A 739 -6.17 -13.95 7.34
CA CYS A 739 -6.84 -15.14 6.83
C CYS A 739 -8.36 -15.03 7.00
N ALA A 740 -9.10 -15.24 5.92
CA ALA A 740 -10.56 -15.38 5.94
C ALA A 740 -10.94 -16.85 5.80
N TYR A 741 -11.68 -17.37 6.76
CA TYR A 741 -12.15 -18.76 6.76
C TYR A 741 -13.58 -18.85 7.29
N PRO A 742 -14.35 -19.84 6.85
CA PRO A 742 -15.73 -20.01 7.30
C PRO A 742 -15.77 -20.47 8.75
N ILE A 743 -16.81 -20.10 9.50
CA ILE A 743 -16.86 -20.26 10.97
C ILE A 743 -16.79 -21.73 11.39
N GLU A 744 -17.24 -22.65 10.53
CA GLU A 744 -17.21 -24.09 10.75
C GLU A 744 -15.79 -24.68 10.75
N TYR A 745 -14.77 -23.87 10.47
CA TYR A 745 -13.37 -24.29 10.59
C TYR A 745 -12.84 -24.16 12.01
N ILE A 746 -13.50 -23.38 12.85
CA ILE A 746 -13.21 -23.31 14.29
C ILE A 746 -13.93 -24.46 14.99
N SER A 747 -13.16 -25.30 15.68
CA SER A 747 -13.64 -26.57 16.23
C SER A 747 -14.69 -26.41 17.33
N ASN A 748 -14.55 -25.36 18.15
CA ASN A 748 -15.44 -25.00 19.25
C ASN A 748 -16.43 -23.88 18.88
N ALA A 749 -16.67 -23.59 17.59
CA ALA A 749 -17.67 -22.62 17.21
C ALA A 749 -19.09 -23.11 17.54
N LYS A 750 -19.94 -22.20 18.02
CA LYS A 750 -21.37 -22.43 18.21
C LYS A 750 -22.07 -22.29 16.85
N ILE A 751 -22.76 -23.33 16.42
CA ILE A 751 -23.56 -23.35 15.19
C ILE A 751 -24.99 -23.79 15.54
N PRO A 752 -26.04 -23.00 15.24
CA PRO A 752 -25.98 -21.65 14.65
C PRO A 752 -25.27 -20.63 15.57
N CYS A 753 -24.65 -19.60 15.00
CA CYS A 753 -23.88 -18.59 15.73
C CYS A 753 -24.79 -17.55 16.41
N LEU A 754 -25.71 -18.02 17.23
CA LEU A 754 -26.63 -17.22 18.04
C LEU A 754 -26.84 -17.87 19.40
N SER A 755 -26.94 -17.07 20.46
CA SER A 755 -27.36 -17.52 21.78
C SER A 755 -28.70 -16.87 22.13
N PRO A 756 -29.69 -17.66 22.60
CA PRO A 756 -30.94 -17.12 23.11
C PRO A 756 -30.77 -16.42 24.48
N ASN A 757 -29.60 -16.56 25.11
CA ASN A 757 -29.31 -15.95 26.40
C ASN A 757 -28.73 -14.55 26.20
N SER A 758 -29.14 -13.62 27.07
CA SER A 758 -28.49 -12.30 27.13
C SER A 758 -27.09 -12.41 27.74
N PRO A 759 -26.13 -11.57 27.30
CA PRO A 759 -24.83 -11.38 27.93
C PRO A 759 -24.95 -11.19 29.44
N SER A 760 -24.20 -11.99 30.19
CA SER A 760 -23.99 -11.80 31.63
C SER A 760 -22.78 -10.91 31.90
N ASN A 761 -21.84 -10.84 30.96
CA ASN A 761 -20.60 -10.07 31.09
C ASN A 761 -20.26 -9.28 29.82
N ILE A 762 -19.88 -8.01 30.02
CA ILE A 762 -19.45 -7.07 28.98
C ILE A 762 -18.04 -6.64 29.34
N ILE A 763 -17.06 -6.91 28.47
CA ILE A 763 -15.65 -6.65 28.74
C ILE A 763 -15.14 -5.64 27.73
N LEU A 764 -14.72 -4.47 28.23
CA LEU A 764 -14.05 -3.43 27.46
C LEU A 764 -12.53 -3.65 27.58
N LEU A 765 -11.89 -4.10 26.51
CA LEU A 765 -10.46 -4.36 26.45
C LEU A 765 -9.71 -3.07 26.09
N THR A 766 -8.73 -2.71 26.91
CA THR A 766 -7.80 -1.61 26.65
C THR A 766 -6.36 -2.11 26.75
N CYS A 767 -5.49 -1.66 25.84
CA CYS A 767 -4.05 -1.87 25.95
C CYS A 767 -3.41 -0.57 26.43
N ASP A 768 -3.30 -0.36 27.74
CA ASP A 768 -2.71 0.86 28.28
C ASP A 768 -1.18 0.78 28.33
N ALA A 769 -0.48 1.49 27.43
CA ALA A 769 0.97 1.54 27.41
C ALA A 769 1.57 2.49 28.47
N ARG A 770 0.75 3.35 29.09
CA ARG A 770 1.18 4.18 30.24
C ARG A 770 1.20 3.40 31.55
N GLY A 771 0.50 2.26 31.60
CA GLY A 771 0.47 1.35 32.74
C GLY A 771 -0.27 1.87 33.97
N VAL A 772 -1.13 2.87 33.79
CA VAL A 772 -1.84 3.57 34.86
C VAL A 772 -3.24 3.02 35.09
N LEU A 773 -3.85 2.37 34.09
CA LEU A 773 -5.15 1.73 34.26
C LEU A 773 -5.02 0.41 35.04
N PRO A 774 -5.94 0.13 35.99
CA PRO A 774 -5.98 -1.15 36.71
C PRO A 774 -6.04 -2.35 35.75
N PRO A 775 -5.47 -3.52 36.11
CA PRO A 775 -5.64 -4.74 35.32
C PRO A 775 -7.11 -5.06 35.06
N ILE A 776 -7.98 -4.77 36.03
CA ILE A 776 -9.42 -4.96 35.94
C ILE A 776 -10.15 -3.93 36.80
N SER A 777 -11.28 -3.42 36.29
CA SER A 777 -12.22 -2.59 37.04
C SER A 777 -13.65 -2.97 36.72
N LYS A 778 -14.52 -2.94 37.73
CA LYS A 778 -15.96 -3.06 37.54
C LYS A 778 -16.53 -1.68 37.21
N LEU A 779 -17.39 -1.60 36.20
CA LEU A 779 -17.96 -0.34 35.74
C LEU A 779 -19.43 -0.24 36.15
N ASP A 780 -19.83 0.96 36.57
CA ASP A 780 -21.25 1.31 36.65
C ASP A 780 -21.82 1.69 35.27
N ARG A 781 -23.10 2.05 35.23
CA ARG A 781 -23.81 2.45 34.01
C ARG A 781 -23.13 3.61 33.28
N ASN A 782 -22.83 4.70 33.98
CA ASN A 782 -22.30 5.92 33.39
C ASN A 782 -20.84 5.75 32.97
N GLN A 783 -20.06 5.02 33.77
CA GLN A 783 -18.69 4.64 33.45
C GLN A 783 -18.63 3.72 32.23
N THR A 784 -19.57 2.78 32.12
CA THR A 784 -19.69 1.92 30.93
C THR A 784 -19.90 2.78 29.69
N MET A 785 -20.84 3.72 29.71
CA MET A 785 -21.06 4.64 28.59
C MET A 785 -19.81 5.48 28.28
N PHE A 786 -19.19 6.07 29.31
CA PHE A 786 -18.00 6.92 29.15
C PHE A 786 -16.83 6.16 28.53
N HIS A 787 -16.47 4.99 29.08
CA HIS A 787 -15.36 4.19 28.59
C HIS A 787 -15.65 3.54 27.24
N PHE A 788 -16.91 3.15 26.98
CA PHE A 788 -17.32 2.62 25.68
C PHE A 788 -17.20 3.68 24.57
N ILE A 789 -17.68 4.91 24.81
CA ILE A 789 -17.54 6.03 23.86
C ILE A 789 -16.09 6.50 23.73
N SER A 790 -15.31 6.42 24.80
CA SER A 790 -13.90 6.77 24.73
C SER A 790 -13.14 5.76 23.86
N GLY A 791 -13.41 4.47 24.05
CA GLY A 791 -12.77 3.38 23.31
C GLY A 791 -11.25 3.49 23.31
N TYR A 792 -10.68 3.73 24.50
CA TYR A 792 -9.25 3.99 24.68
C TYR A 792 -8.42 2.71 24.53
N THR A 793 -7.31 2.83 23.82
CA THR A 793 -6.20 1.86 23.78
C THR A 793 -4.89 2.60 23.45
N SER A 794 -3.78 1.88 23.37
CA SER A 794 -2.51 2.40 22.85
C SER A 794 -2.15 1.75 21.52
N LYS A 795 -1.75 2.56 20.54
CA LYS A 795 -0.94 2.14 19.39
C LYS A 795 0.40 1.65 19.91
N MET A 796 0.90 0.57 19.35
CA MET A 796 2.15 -0.05 19.77
C MET A 796 3.31 0.44 18.91
N ALA A 797 4.52 0.50 19.46
CA ALA A 797 5.71 0.77 18.66
C ALA A 797 5.88 -0.33 17.60
N GLY A 798 6.14 0.06 16.35
CA GLY A 798 6.37 -0.87 15.24
C GLY A 798 5.11 -1.46 14.57
N THR A 799 3.90 -1.14 15.03
CA THR A 799 2.67 -1.60 14.35
C THR A 799 2.26 -0.73 13.17
N GLU A 800 2.84 0.46 13.02
CA GLU A 800 2.56 1.43 11.96
C GLU A 800 3.84 2.20 11.57
N ASP A 801 3.94 2.62 10.30
CA ASP A 801 5.05 3.45 9.81
C ASP A 801 5.13 4.77 10.59
N GLY A 802 6.28 5.00 11.22
CA GLY A 802 6.56 6.22 11.99
C GLY A 802 6.23 6.17 13.48
N VAL A 803 5.60 5.10 13.99
CA VAL A 803 5.31 4.95 15.43
C VAL A 803 6.46 4.21 16.12
N THR A 804 7.39 4.97 16.70
CA THR A 804 8.55 4.43 17.44
C THR A 804 8.29 4.24 18.93
N GLU A 805 7.23 4.85 19.47
CA GLU A 805 6.80 4.75 20.87
C GLU A 805 5.28 4.58 20.94
N PRO A 806 4.75 3.88 21.96
CA PRO A 806 3.31 3.71 22.10
C PRO A 806 2.54 5.04 22.25
N GLN A 807 1.46 5.20 21.51
CA GLN A 807 0.65 6.42 21.50
C GLN A 807 -0.79 6.13 21.92
N ALA A 808 -1.36 7.00 22.77
CA ALA A 808 -2.78 6.91 23.13
C ALA A 808 -3.66 7.01 21.88
N THR A 809 -4.70 6.18 21.79
CA THR A 809 -5.65 6.16 20.68
C THR A 809 -7.04 5.97 21.23
N PHE A 810 -7.99 6.72 20.68
CA PHE A 810 -9.39 6.68 21.06
C PHE A 810 -10.22 6.34 19.81
N SER A 811 -11.05 5.30 19.90
CA SER A 811 -11.97 4.90 18.84
C SER A 811 -13.34 4.64 19.45
N SER A 812 -14.25 5.58 19.27
CA SER A 812 -15.58 5.51 19.87
C SER A 812 -16.32 4.22 19.64
N CYS A 813 -16.93 3.71 20.72
CA CYS A 813 -17.62 2.42 20.75
C CYS A 813 -16.73 1.24 20.34
N PHE A 814 -15.41 1.42 20.38
CA PHE A 814 -14.40 0.54 19.78
C PHE A 814 -14.63 0.30 18.28
N ALA A 815 -15.39 1.17 17.61
CA ALA A 815 -15.94 0.95 16.27
C ALA A 815 -16.02 2.21 15.42
N GLN A 816 -15.35 3.31 15.82
CA GLN A 816 -15.55 4.65 15.25
C GLN A 816 -15.62 4.69 13.72
N PRO A 817 -14.75 4.01 12.96
CA PRO A 817 -14.81 4.04 11.50
C PRO A 817 -16.08 3.46 10.86
N PHE A 818 -16.86 2.68 11.62
CA PHE A 818 -18.03 1.94 11.16
C PHE A 818 -19.35 2.55 11.64
N LEU A 819 -19.30 3.43 12.66
CA LEU A 819 -20.49 4.05 13.23
C LEU A 819 -21.20 4.91 12.18
N ALA A 820 -22.50 4.68 12.01
CA ALA A 820 -23.36 5.51 11.17
C ALA A 820 -24.04 6.62 11.99
N LEU A 821 -24.41 6.32 13.24
CA LEU A 821 -25.12 7.21 14.15
C LEU A 821 -24.15 7.84 15.17
N HIS A 822 -24.63 8.81 15.94
CA HIS A 822 -23.83 9.42 16.99
C HIS A 822 -23.47 8.37 18.07
N PRO A 823 -22.21 8.31 18.57
CA PRO A 823 -21.76 7.27 19.51
C PRO A 823 -22.64 7.11 20.76
N MET A 824 -23.26 8.20 21.22
CA MET A 824 -24.13 8.20 22.39
C MET A 824 -25.37 7.31 22.20
N LYS A 825 -25.88 7.17 20.97
CA LYS A 825 -27.01 6.30 20.66
C LYS A 825 -26.68 4.84 21.03
N TYR A 826 -25.53 4.35 20.58
CA TYR A 826 -25.08 2.99 20.86
C TYR A 826 -24.74 2.79 22.33
N ALA A 827 -24.08 3.78 22.96
CA ALA A 827 -23.72 3.72 24.37
C ALA A 827 -24.95 3.64 25.28
N LYS A 828 -25.99 4.43 24.98
CA LYS A 828 -27.26 4.39 25.72
C LYS A 828 -27.94 3.03 25.56
N MET A 829 -28.04 2.51 24.33
CA MET A 829 -28.61 1.19 24.07
C MET A 829 -27.84 0.08 24.81
N LEU A 830 -26.51 0.15 24.85
CA LEU A 830 -25.67 -0.80 25.60
C LEU A 830 -25.96 -0.73 27.09
N ALA A 831 -25.95 0.47 27.67
CA ALA A 831 -26.23 0.69 29.09
C ALA A 831 -27.64 0.20 29.49
N ASP A 832 -28.66 0.50 28.67
CA ASP A 832 -30.03 0.06 28.89
C ASP A 832 -30.16 -1.47 28.87
N LYS A 833 -29.46 -2.14 27.95
CA LYS A 833 -29.44 -3.60 27.88
C LYS A 833 -28.69 -4.23 29.06
N ILE A 834 -27.56 -3.67 29.48
CA ILE A 834 -26.81 -4.11 30.66
C ILE A 834 -27.68 -4.05 31.91
N GLU A 835 -28.38 -2.93 32.12
CA GLU A 835 -29.24 -2.75 33.29
C GLU A 835 -30.46 -3.68 33.26
N THR A 836 -31.14 -3.77 32.11
CA THR A 836 -32.32 -4.64 31.91
C THR A 836 -32.00 -6.10 32.20
N HIS A 837 -30.84 -6.57 31.74
CA HIS A 837 -30.42 -7.96 31.88
C HIS A 837 -29.53 -8.21 33.11
N LYS A 838 -29.29 -7.19 33.95
CA LYS A 838 -28.43 -7.25 35.13
C LYS A 838 -27.03 -7.82 34.83
N ALA A 839 -26.48 -7.47 33.67
CA ALA A 839 -25.16 -7.88 33.25
C ALA A 839 -24.08 -7.07 33.97
N ASN A 840 -22.87 -7.64 34.10
CA ASN A 840 -21.73 -6.91 34.65
C ASN A 840 -20.88 -6.32 33.52
N ALA A 841 -20.45 -5.07 33.68
CA ALA A 841 -19.52 -4.41 32.78
C ALA A 841 -18.13 -4.25 33.41
N TRP A 842 -17.11 -4.48 32.61
CA TRP A 842 -15.72 -4.60 33.06
C TRP A 842 -14.79 -3.80 32.14
N LEU A 843 -13.80 -3.12 32.70
CA LEU A 843 -12.66 -2.57 31.97
C LEU A 843 -11.43 -3.42 32.26
N LEU A 844 -10.92 -4.13 31.25
CA LEU A 844 -9.79 -5.05 31.38
C LEU A 844 -8.57 -4.48 30.65
N ASN A 845 -7.50 -4.20 31.40
CA ASN A 845 -6.24 -3.74 30.84
C ASN A 845 -5.34 -4.91 30.44
N THR A 846 -5.14 -5.08 29.14
CA THR A 846 -4.23 -6.08 28.53
C THR A 846 -2.87 -5.48 28.15
N GLY A 847 -2.65 -4.21 28.49
CA GLY A 847 -1.41 -3.45 28.29
C GLY A 847 -0.41 -3.65 29.43
N TRP A 848 0.15 -2.56 29.91
CA TRP A 848 1.23 -2.54 30.90
C TRP A 848 0.72 -2.38 32.32
N VAL A 849 1.51 -2.87 33.27
CA VAL A 849 1.27 -2.75 34.71
C VAL A 849 2.58 -2.46 35.44
N GLY A 850 2.49 -1.74 36.56
CA GLY A 850 3.63 -1.42 37.45
C GLY A 850 4.58 -0.32 36.95
N ALA A 851 4.66 -0.08 35.65
CA ALA A 851 5.25 1.13 35.07
C ALA A 851 4.78 1.28 33.61
N GLY A 852 4.90 2.48 33.05
CA GLY A 852 4.69 2.69 31.62
C GLY A 852 5.76 2.03 30.76
N PHE A 853 5.45 1.76 29.49
CA PHE A 853 6.38 1.19 28.51
C PHE A 853 7.70 1.97 28.43
N ALA A 854 7.62 3.30 28.32
CA ALA A 854 8.78 4.19 28.25
C ALA A 854 9.65 4.16 29.52
N GLN A 855 9.11 3.67 30.64
CA GLN A 855 9.79 3.55 31.93
C GLN A 855 10.29 2.11 32.19
N GLY A 856 10.27 1.24 31.17
CA GLY A 856 10.68 -0.16 31.30
C GLY A 856 9.63 -1.08 31.91
N GLY A 857 8.37 -0.66 31.94
CA GLY A 857 7.26 -1.47 32.41
C GLY A 857 7.08 -2.75 31.61
N LYS A 858 6.42 -3.73 32.21
CA LYS A 858 6.09 -5.01 31.57
C LYS A 858 4.60 -5.09 31.26
N ARG A 859 4.27 -5.75 30.15
CA ARG A 859 2.88 -6.11 29.86
C ARG A 859 2.31 -7.00 30.96
N CYS A 860 1.01 -6.84 31.23
CA CYS A 860 0.27 -7.71 32.12
C CYS A 860 0.41 -9.16 31.62
N PRO A 861 0.97 -10.08 32.42
CA PRO A 861 1.13 -11.46 32.01
C PRO A 861 -0.20 -12.10 31.62
N LEU A 862 -0.25 -12.74 30.45
CA LEU A 862 -1.47 -13.37 29.92
C LEU A 862 -2.11 -14.37 30.91
N LYS A 863 -1.30 -15.06 31.72
CA LYS A 863 -1.79 -15.94 32.80
C LYS A 863 -2.71 -15.23 33.80
N TYR A 864 -2.42 -13.96 34.12
CA TYR A 864 -3.24 -13.16 35.04
C TYR A 864 -4.49 -12.63 34.33
N THR A 865 -4.37 -12.19 33.08
CA THR A 865 -5.54 -11.80 32.27
C THR A 865 -6.54 -12.97 32.14
N ARG A 866 -6.06 -14.20 31.90
CA ARG A 866 -6.91 -15.40 31.88
C ARG A 866 -7.52 -15.71 33.25
N ALA A 867 -6.74 -15.64 34.34
CA ALA A 867 -7.27 -15.82 35.69
C ALA A 867 -8.37 -14.80 36.06
N ILE A 868 -8.23 -13.54 35.62
CA ILE A 868 -9.27 -12.51 35.78
C ILE A 868 -10.54 -12.90 35.01
N LEU A 869 -10.40 -13.35 33.75
CA LEU A 869 -11.53 -13.82 32.96
C LEU A 869 -12.23 -15.03 33.59
N ASP A 870 -11.47 -15.99 34.11
CA ASP A 870 -12.01 -17.15 34.80
C ASP A 870 -12.84 -16.71 36.03
N ALA A 871 -12.34 -15.72 36.80
CA ALA A 871 -13.06 -15.15 37.94
C ALA A 871 -14.31 -14.33 37.55
N ILE A 872 -14.31 -13.71 36.36
CA ILE A 872 -15.48 -13.05 35.79
C ILE A 872 -16.54 -14.10 35.40
N HIS A 873 -16.13 -15.16 34.71
CA HIS A 873 -17.02 -16.22 34.24
C HIS A 873 -17.56 -17.09 35.39
N SER A 874 -16.78 -17.33 36.45
CA SER A 874 -17.28 -18.03 37.64
C SER A 874 -18.27 -17.19 38.46
N GLY A 875 -18.25 -15.86 38.29
CA GLY A 875 -19.01 -14.91 39.10
C GLY A 875 -18.34 -14.52 40.41
N ASP A 876 -17.18 -15.10 40.74
CA ASP A 876 -16.45 -14.80 41.98
C ASP A 876 -16.05 -13.32 42.04
N LEU A 877 -15.56 -12.78 40.92
CA LEU A 877 -15.08 -11.40 40.87
C LEU A 877 -16.21 -10.40 41.11
N ALA A 878 -17.46 -10.73 40.78
CA ALA A 878 -18.58 -9.83 41.02
C ALA A 878 -18.88 -9.60 42.52
N ASN A 879 -18.41 -10.49 43.39
CA ASN A 879 -18.75 -10.57 44.82
C ASN A 879 -17.60 -10.20 45.77
N VAL A 880 -16.43 -9.81 45.26
CA VAL A 880 -15.30 -9.37 46.10
C VAL A 880 -15.48 -7.93 46.59
N GLU A 881 -14.67 -7.51 47.57
CA GLU A 881 -14.59 -6.10 47.96
C GLU A 881 -13.86 -5.26 46.91
N TYR A 882 -14.35 -4.05 46.67
CA TYR A 882 -13.77 -3.07 45.77
C TYR A 882 -13.23 -1.86 46.52
N GLU A 883 -12.21 -1.22 45.96
CA GLU A 883 -11.69 0.08 46.38
C GLU A 883 -11.78 1.08 45.21
N ASN A 884 -12.01 2.35 45.54
CA ASN A 884 -12.14 3.39 44.52
C ASN A 884 -10.77 3.87 44.03
N TYR A 885 -10.59 3.95 42.71
CA TYR A 885 -9.41 4.51 42.07
C TYR A 885 -9.69 5.96 41.66
N GLU A 886 -9.33 6.89 42.54
CA GLU A 886 -9.85 8.27 42.60
C GLU A 886 -9.87 9.04 41.27
N VAL A 887 -8.75 9.09 40.54
CA VAL A 887 -8.66 9.95 39.33
C VAL A 887 -9.62 9.51 38.24
N PHE A 888 -9.82 8.21 38.04
CA PHE A 888 -10.75 7.68 37.03
C PHE A 888 -12.08 7.24 37.64
N ASN A 889 -12.25 7.37 38.96
CA ASN A 889 -13.38 6.88 39.75
C ASN A 889 -13.67 5.37 39.58
N LEU A 890 -12.68 4.57 39.17
CA LEU A 890 -12.88 3.16 38.82
C LEU A 890 -12.94 2.27 40.06
N GLN A 891 -13.83 1.27 40.06
CA GLN A 891 -13.90 0.26 41.13
C GLN A 891 -12.89 -0.85 40.86
N VAL A 892 -11.84 -0.93 41.69
CA VAL A 892 -10.76 -1.93 41.59
C VAL A 892 -10.97 -3.02 42.64
N PRO A 893 -10.94 -4.32 42.28
CA PRO A 893 -11.10 -5.39 43.24
C PRO A 893 -9.88 -5.48 44.16
N LYS A 894 -10.09 -5.69 45.48
CA LYS A 894 -9.00 -5.89 46.44
C LYS A 894 -8.33 -7.27 46.30
N THR A 895 -9.07 -8.25 45.80
CA THR A 895 -8.60 -9.63 45.59
C THR A 895 -9.16 -10.19 44.28
N CYS A 896 -8.40 -11.06 43.63
CA CYS A 896 -8.86 -11.85 42.48
C CYS A 896 -8.18 -13.22 42.56
N PRO A 897 -8.92 -14.34 42.43
CA PRO A 897 -8.32 -15.67 42.45
C PRO A 897 -7.14 -15.79 41.48
N ASN A 898 -6.05 -16.40 41.94
CA ASN A 898 -4.83 -16.65 41.14
C ASN A 898 -4.12 -15.39 40.58
N VAL A 899 -4.45 -14.20 41.08
CA VAL A 899 -3.78 -12.93 40.74
C VAL A 899 -3.24 -12.28 42.02
N PRO A 900 -1.95 -11.89 42.08
CA PRO A 900 -1.41 -11.19 43.23
C PRO A 900 -2.12 -9.86 43.50
N SER A 901 -2.61 -9.64 44.72
CA SER A 901 -3.41 -8.46 45.10
C SER A 901 -2.66 -7.14 44.91
N GLU A 902 -1.33 -7.15 45.06
CA GLU A 902 -0.48 -5.99 44.85
C GLU A 902 -0.46 -5.48 43.39
N LEU A 903 -0.80 -6.35 42.43
CA LEU A 903 -0.89 -5.97 41.01
C LEU A 903 -2.23 -5.33 40.63
N LEU A 904 -3.29 -5.54 41.43
CA LEU A 904 -4.65 -5.10 41.09
C LEU A 904 -4.81 -3.58 41.15
N ASN A 905 -4.13 -2.91 42.08
CA ASN A 905 -4.12 -1.45 42.16
C ASN A 905 -2.80 -0.89 41.59
N PRO A 906 -2.83 -0.18 40.46
CA PRO A 906 -1.62 0.39 39.84
C PRO A 906 -0.80 1.25 40.79
N SER A 907 -1.42 1.96 41.74
CA SER A 907 -0.69 2.80 42.70
C SER A 907 0.22 1.99 43.64
N LYS A 908 -0.21 0.77 43.99
CA LYS A 908 0.55 -0.17 44.83
C LYS A 908 1.59 -0.94 44.02
N ALA A 909 1.29 -1.23 42.75
CA ALA A 909 2.18 -1.94 41.84
C ALA A 909 3.30 -1.05 41.25
N TRP A 910 3.20 0.28 41.37
CA TRP A 910 4.06 1.20 40.62
C TRP A 910 5.51 1.20 41.11
N THR A 911 6.45 0.84 40.24
CA THR A 911 7.87 0.71 40.60
C THR A 911 8.71 1.94 40.26
N ALA A 912 8.20 2.88 39.45
CA ALA A 912 8.95 4.04 38.97
C ALA A 912 8.80 5.31 39.86
N GLY A 913 8.28 5.15 41.08
CA GLY A 913 8.11 6.23 42.07
C GLY A 913 6.73 6.91 42.04
N GLU A 914 6.27 7.36 43.21
CA GLU A 914 4.92 7.88 43.43
C GLU A 914 4.62 9.16 42.62
N ASP A 915 5.57 10.08 42.50
CA ASP A 915 5.40 11.32 41.73
C ASP A 915 5.28 11.05 40.23
N SER A 916 6.01 10.05 39.73
CA SER A 916 5.93 9.58 38.34
C SER A 916 4.54 9.00 38.05
N PHE A 917 4.02 8.18 38.97
CA PHE A 917 2.68 7.62 38.87
C PHE A 917 1.62 8.73 38.78
N LYS A 918 1.59 9.65 39.75
CA LYS A 918 0.62 10.76 39.78
C LYS A 918 0.66 11.58 38.49
N THR A 919 1.86 11.84 37.98
CA THR A 919 2.06 12.57 36.73
C THR A 919 1.46 11.84 35.52
N GLU A 920 1.71 10.54 35.37
CA GLU A 920 1.20 9.76 34.24
C GLU A 920 -0.32 9.56 34.30
N VAL A 921 -0.86 9.38 35.51
CA VAL A 921 -2.30 9.28 35.77
C VAL A 921 -3.02 10.57 35.33
N VAL A 922 -2.52 11.74 35.75
CA VAL A 922 -3.08 13.04 35.34
C VAL A 922 -2.96 13.28 33.84
N LYS A 923 -1.82 12.92 33.22
CA LYS A 923 -1.65 13.03 31.77
C LYS A 923 -2.69 12.20 31.01
N LEU A 924 -2.91 10.95 31.41
CA LEU A 924 -3.92 10.12 30.76
C LEU A 924 -5.33 10.65 31.00
N GLY A 925 -5.66 11.07 32.23
CA GLY A 925 -6.97 11.64 32.53
C GLY A 925 -7.30 12.89 31.69
N LYS A 926 -6.31 13.76 31.44
CA LYS A 926 -6.45 14.91 30.51
C LYS A 926 -6.78 14.48 29.09
N LEU A 927 -6.07 13.47 28.56
CA LEU A 927 -6.35 12.94 27.22
C LEU A 927 -7.78 12.37 27.08
N PHE A 928 -8.28 11.70 28.12
CA PHE A 928 -9.67 11.24 28.16
C PHE A 928 -10.65 12.42 28.13
N ARG A 929 -10.44 13.45 28.94
CA ARG A 929 -11.29 14.66 28.98
C ARG A 929 -11.29 15.39 27.64
N GLU A 930 -10.10 15.64 27.07
CA GLU A 930 -9.93 16.27 25.76
C GLU A 930 -10.65 15.50 24.66
N ASN A 931 -10.49 14.17 24.63
CA ASN A 931 -11.18 13.34 23.64
C ASN A 931 -12.70 13.36 23.81
N PHE A 932 -13.21 13.38 25.04
CA PHE A 932 -14.65 13.28 25.31
C PHE A 932 -15.43 14.52 24.90
N THR A 933 -14.79 15.70 24.81
CA THR A 933 -15.41 16.96 24.35
C THR A 933 -16.15 16.82 23.01
N LYS A 934 -15.71 15.91 22.14
CA LYS A 934 -16.33 15.61 20.83
C LYS A 934 -17.75 15.08 20.92
N TYR A 935 -18.14 14.51 22.06
CA TYR A 935 -19.41 13.79 22.26
C TYR A 935 -20.32 14.47 23.29
N GLU A 936 -19.85 15.55 23.92
CA GLU A 936 -20.56 16.23 25.01
C GLU A 936 -21.92 16.80 24.58
N SER A 937 -22.10 17.13 23.31
CA SER A 937 -23.35 17.70 22.77
C SER A 937 -24.58 16.80 22.97
N GLU A 938 -24.39 15.48 23.08
CA GLU A 938 -25.48 14.53 23.35
C GLU A 938 -25.29 13.75 24.66
N ALA A 939 -24.20 14.00 25.41
CA ALA A 939 -23.95 13.34 26.68
C ALA A 939 -24.77 13.94 27.82
N THR A 940 -25.26 13.10 28.73
CA THR A 940 -25.83 13.59 29.99
C THR A 940 -24.72 14.05 30.93
N GLU A 941 -25.05 14.95 31.86
CA GLU A 941 -24.09 15.41 32.87
C GLU A 941 -23.45 14.26 33.66
N ASP A 942 -24.22 13.21 33.96
CA ASP A 942 -23.74 12.07 34.74
C ASP A 942 -22.71 11.23 33.97
N VAL A 943 -22.84 11.11 32.65
CA VAL A 943 -21.84 10.44 31.81
C VAL A 943 -20.56 11.29 31.74
N VAL A 944 -20.69 12.61 31.66
CA VAL A 944 -19.53 13.52 31.68
C VAL A 944 -18.81 13.46 33.05
N LYS A 945 -19.56 13.39 34.15
CA LYS A 945 -19.03 13.26 35.53
C LYS A 945 -18.43 11.88 35.82
N ALA A 946 -18.79 10.85 35.06
CA ALA A 946 -18.20 9.52 35.17
C ALA A 946 -16.78 9.42 34.59
N GLY A 947 -16.33 10.43 33.84
CA GLY A 947 -14.96 10.52 33.35
C GLY A 947 -13.94 10.91 34.43
N PRO A 948 -12.64 10.90 34.09
CA PRO A 948 -11.59 11.21 35.04
C PRO A 948 -11.61 12.67 35.52
N VAL A 949 -11.26 12.88 36.79
CA VAL A 949 -11.18 14.18 37.46
C VAL A 949 -9.70 14.54 37.63
N VAL A 950 -9.21 15.51 36.83
CA VAL A 950 -7.80 15.90 36.72
C VAL A 950 -7.56 17.38 36.95
#